data_AF-A0AAV1XAX0-F1
#
_entry.id   AF-A0AAV1XAX0-F1
#
_cell.length_a   1.000
_cell.length_b   1.000
_cell.length_c   1.000
_cell.angle_alpha   90.00
_cell.angle_beta   90.00
_cell.angle_gamma   90.00
#
_symmetry.space_group_name_H-M   'P 1'
#
loop_
_entity.id
_entity.type
_entity.pdbx_description
1 polymer ?
#
loop_
_entity_poly.entity_id
_entity_poly.type
_entity_poly.pdbx_seq_one_letter_code
_entity_poly.pdbx_strand_id
1 'polypeptide(L)'
;MDVERTSLCNLVVNFLLEENYFLTAFELLHELLDDGRDHQAIRLHNYFSDSSLFPPHQISRLNSLRVADPQTLLEEKEAADEKLAISGYELRLAQEDILKLKSELQKKAESPSEQNAAHSRGDVSVNDGQQILPQKKDISFTDLGPLKDAERRDLNCAVKEYLLIAGYRLTAMTFYEEVTDQNLDIWHNTPASVPDALRHYYYQYLSSTSEAAEEKFNLLRENETLLKSNKRLTQEKDTLLKKNDLADAQISAFTKSLEAMQKDLKDKDDLVQGLKQSLEFERKELNDCRVEITSLKMLIAASHSGNNLVVSDVNNVQSQSVEKYEEEIKKLRMEVEWLKEKNIRGPENGTLVGSENEILQTEDKVIEIHEDRGAISNPSDVASGVVSNEDTQSPVIQTLNEYADKHEDTLPELFIPAHTSSAFENTNRVSDQDVGQQALDSTLLVRPDTVNDEAISEKTGLGTIQILADALPKIVPYVLINHREELLPLIMCAIERHPDSSTRDSLTHTLFNLIKRPDEQQRRIIMDACVCLAQNVGEMRTETELLPQCWEQISHTYEERRLLVAQSCGELAGFVRHEIRDSLILSIVQQLIEDSASVVREAAARNLAMLLPLFPSVDKYFKVEELMFQLICDPSGVVVESTLKELVPAVIKWGNNLGHVLKVLLSHILSSAQRCPPLSGVEGSMESHLRVLGERERWNIDILLRLLVELLPFVHHKAIETCPFSSTTETTQAVLSTTLLDLYARGQVEWDAFEWMHVECFPNLIQLACLLPQKDDNLRNRISKFLLSVSQWFGDSYTTCIMLPVFLIAVGDDADLTYFPSAIHSRIRGLRPRSAIADRLSTMCVLPLLLAGVLGAPGKSEQLSGYLRKLLLEDTSVENRPTKHTPEIIDAIHFICIYEENHGLIFNILWEMVVSSNVNMKINAAKLLKVIVPHIDAKVASTHVLPALITLGSDQNMYVKYASIDAFGSVAQHFKNDMIVDKIRVQMDAFLEDGSHEATIAVIRALVVAVPHTTERLRDYLLSKILQLTAIPNAAIDLTHRRERVDAFCEAIRALDATDLPANSVRDFLLPAIQNLLKDLDALDPAHKEALEIIMKERSGGTFDTLKGMGAHLGLPSSVSNFFGDSGLLGKKETVESPSEAAVSPTATTPPVEDTRLRRLMMGNFSEMLRGKAKAREEGQNQ
;
A
#
# COMPACT_ATOMS: atom_id res chain seq x y z
N MET A 1 -4.68 21.00 14.10
CA MET A 1 -4.10 21.58 12.87
C MET A 1 -3.40 22.92 13.10
N ASP A 2 -4.07 24.08 13.22
CA ASP A 2 -3.33 25.36 13.32
C ASP A 2 -2.42 25.46 14.56
N VAL A 3 -2.88 24.97 15.72
CA VAL A 3 -2.10 25.00 16.97
C VAL A 3 -0.77 24.22 16.85
N GLU A 4 -0.80 23.06 16.19
CA GLU A 4 0.40 22.23 15.97
C GLU A 4 1.37 22.92 15.00
N ARG A 5 0.87 23.50 13.90
CA ARG A 5 1.67 24.30 12.96
C ARG A 5 2.32 25.51 13.64
N THR A 6 1.61 26.23 14.52
CA THR A 6 2.22 27.31 15.31
C THR A 6 3.32 26.81 16.26
N SER A 7 3.19 25.62 16.85
CA SER A 7 4.26 25.07 17.71
C SER A 7 5.51 24.68 16.91
N LEU A 8 5.34 24.05 15.75
CA LEU A 8 6.43 23.56 14.92
C LEU A 8 7.23 24.73 14.30
N CYS A 9 6.55 25.80 13.85
CA CYS A 9 7.23 26.99 13.33
C CYS A 9 8.11 27.67 14.39
N ASN A 10 7.68 27.72 15.65
CA ASN A 10 8.48 28.29 16.73
C ASN A 10 9.72 27.44 17.07
N LEU A 11 9.64 26.11 16.92
CA LEU A 11 10.80 25.23 17.09
C LEU A 11 11.84 25.47 15.98
N VAL A 12 11.40 25.62 14.73
CA VAL A 12 12.30 25.94 13.60
C VAL A 12 12.93 27.33 13.77
N VAL A 13 12.18 28.34 14.21
CA VAL A 13 12.73 29.66 14.54
C VAL A 13 13.80 29.60 15.64
N ASN A 14 13.62 28.76 16.67
CA ASN A 14 14.64 28.57 17.70
C ASN A 14 15.89 27.91 17.11
N PHE A 15 15.73 26.81 16.38
CA PHE A 15 16.83 26.08 15.75
C PHE A 15 17.66 26.96 14.80
N LEU A 16 17.02 27.76 13.95
CA LEU A 16 17.73 28.67 13.03
C LEU A 16 18.54 29.74 13.77
N LEU A 17 18.04 30.25 14.91
CA LEU A 17 18.76 31.22 15.73
C LEU A 17 19.88 30.59 16.59
N GLU A 18 19.68 29.35 17.05
CA GLU A 18 20.63 28.61 17.89
C GLU A 18 21.83 28.09 17.06
N GLU A 19 21.59 27.54 15.86
CA GLU A 19 22.65 27.08 14.93
C GLU A 19 23.21 28.21 14.02
N ASN A 20 22.83 29.47 14.26
CA ASN A 20 23.34 30.68 13.57
C ASN A 20 23.02 30.77 12.06
N TYR A 21 21.91 30.18 11.62
CA TYR A 21 21.36 30.28 10.26
C TYR A 21 20.59 31.59 10.06
N PHE A 22 21.31 32.71 10.19
CA PHE A 22 20.72 34.05 10.25
C PHE A 22 20.19 34.57 8.93
N LEU A 23 20.75 34.15 7.78
CA LEU A 23 20.20 34.54 6.48
C LEU A 23 18.83 33.89 6.28
N THR A 24 18.75 32.58 6.56
CA THR A 24 17.49 31.82 6.54
C THR A 24 16.48 32.38 7.53
N ALA A 25 16.90 32.72 8.76
CA ALA A 25 16.02 33.31 9.77
C ALA A 25 15.50 34.70 9.36
N PHE A 26 16.25 35.46 8.57
CA PHE A 26 15.84 36.76 8.05
C PHE A 26 14.88 36.63 6.86
N GLU A 27 15.12 35.68 5.96
CA GLU A 27 14.20 35.39 4.85
C GLU A 27 12.85 34.84 5.37
N LEU A 28 12.90 33.95 6.36
CA LEU A 28 11.71 33.41 7.04
C LEU A 28 10.88 34.51 7.72
N LEU A 29 11.53 35.55 8.26
CA LEU A 29 10.82 36.71 8.80
C LEU A 29 10.02 37.43 7.71
N HIS A 30 10.55 37.54 6.49
CA HIS A 30 9.87 38.23 5.39
C HIS A 30 8.73 37.38 4.83
N GLU A 31 8.96 36.08 4.54
CA GLU A 31 7.88 35.18 4.11
C GLU A 31 6.77 35.03 5.18
N LEU A 32 7.10 35.08 6.49
CA LEU A 32 6.10 35.07 7.57
C LEU A 32 5.25 36.35 7.64
N LEU A 33 5.82 37.51 7.33
CA LEU A 33 5.10 38.79 7.31
C LEU A 33 4.23 38.91 6.05
N ASP A 34 4.73 38.44 4.90
CA ASP A 34 3.98 38.43 3.64
C ASP A 34 2.81 37.43 3.67
N ASP A 35 2.94 36.30 4.38
CA ASP A 35 1.84 35.34 4.67
C ASP A 35 0.90 35.83 5.80
N GLY A 36 1.09 37.03 6.33
CA GLY A 36 0.26 37.65 7.37
C GLY A 36 0.33 36.97 8.74
N ARG A 37 1.40 36.23 9.03
CA ARG A 37 1.56 35.41 10.25
C ARG A 37 2.36 36.15 11.33
N ASP A 38 2.03 37.42 11.57
CA ASP A 38 2.70 38.35 12.49
C ASP A 38 3.09 37.71 13.83
N HIS A 39 2.19 36.94 14.42
CA HIS A 39 2.37 36.26 15.71
C HIS A 39 3.53 35.26 15.75
N GLN A 40 3.88 34.63 14.61
CA GLN A 40 5.07 33.78 14.45
C GLN A 40 6.32 34.63 14.14
N ALA A 41 6.16 35.78 13.47
CA ALA A 41 7.24 36.71 13.14
C ALA A 41 7.80 37.48 14.35
N ILE A 42 7.03 37.70 15.43
CA ILE A 42 7.43 38.53 16.61
C ILE A 42 8.84 38.20 17.12
N ARG A 43 9.21 36.91 17.24
CA ARG A 43 10.50 36.52 17.81
C ARG A 43 11.68 36.87 16.90
N LEU A 44 11.55 36.63 15.60
CA LEU A 44 12.53 37.02 14.59
C LEU A 44 12.62 38.55 14.46
N HIS A 45 11.47 39.22 14.41
CA HIS A 45 11.38 40.68 14.37
C HIS A 45 12.11 41.32 15.57
N ASN A 46 11.90 40.80 16.78
CA ASN A 46 12.58 41.30 17.98
C ASN A 46 14.09 41.03 17.96
N TYR A 47 14.54 39.89 17.41
CA TYR A 47 15.95 39.56 17.27
C TYR A 47 16.68 40.51 16.31
N PHE A 48 16.12 40.75 15.12
CA PHE A 48 16.72 41.66 14.13
C PHE A 48 16.51 43.15 14.45
N SER A 49 15.59 43.50 15.35
CA SER A 49 15.39 44.88 15.84
C SER A 49 16.33 45.27 16.99
N ASP A 50 17.11 44.33 17.55
CA ASP A 50 17.97 44.62 18.69
C ASP A 50 19.17 45.52 18.28
N SER A 51 19.10 46.79 18.69
CA SER A 51 20.13 47.80 18.41
C SER A 51 21.48 47.53 19.08
N SER A 52 21.57 46.55 20.01
CA SER A 52 22.83 46.10 20.59
C SER A 52 23.56 45.07 19.71
N LEU A 53 22.81 44.25 18.96
CA LEU A 53 23.34 43.29 17.99
C LEU A 53 23.59 43.94 16.62
N PHE A 54 22.73 44.88 16.21
CA PHE A 54 22.77 45.55 14.91
C PHE A 54 22.84 47.07 15.03
N PRO A 55 24.04 47.67 15.22
CA PRO A 55 24.16 49.11 15.47
C PRO A 55 23.74 49.96 14.25
N PRO A 56 22.81 50.93 14.40
CA PRO A 56 22.27 51.70 13.27
C PRO A 56 23.34 52.53 12.52
N HIS A 57 24.44 52.87 13.18
CA HIS A 57 25.58 53.56 12.55
C HIS A 57 26.36 52.68 11.54
N GLN A 58 26.33 51.35 11.68
CA GLN A 58 26.95 50.45 10.70
C GLN A 58 26.05 50.29 9.47
N ILE A 59 24.75 50.09 9.68
CA ILE A 59 23.74 50.01 8.60
C ILE A 59 23.71 51.31 7.77
N SER A 60 23.74 52.47 8.44
CA SER A 60 23.83 53.78 7.78
C SER A 60 25.07 53.93 6.89
N ARG A 61 26.22 53.38 7.31
CA ARG A 61 27.48 53.43 6.54
C ARG A 61 27.45 52.55 5.29
N LEU A 62 26.64 51.49 5.28
CA LEU A 62 26.49 50.57 4.14
C LEU A 62 25.53 51.11 3.07
N ASN A 63 24.50 51.84 3.48
CA ASN A 63 23.65 52.56 2.53
C ASN A 63 24.42 53.66 1.76
N SER A 64 25.48 54.23 2.35
CA SER A 64 26.40 55.16 1.66
C SER A 64 27.25 54.52 0.55
N LEU A 65 27.52 53.21 0.63
CA LEU A 65 28.37 52.49 -0.35
C LEU A 65 27.68 52.23 -1.70
N ARG A 66 26.34 52.35 -1.78
CA ARG A 66 25.58 52.22 -3.04
C ARG A 66 25.86 53.34 -4.07
N VAL A 67 26.69 54.33 -3.75
CA VAL A 67 26.91 55.55 -4.56
C VAL A 67 28.40 55.87 -4.78
N ALA A 68 29.31 54.90 -4.63
CA ALA A 68 30.76 55.08 -4.84
C ALA A 68 31.16 54.98 -6.33
N ASP A 69 32.13 55.80 -6.74
CA ASP A 69 32.65 55.86 -8.12
C ASP A 69 33.54 54.63 -8.46
N PRO A 70 33.46 54.03 -9.67
CA PRO A 70 34.15 52.76 -9.96
C PRO A 70 35.68 52.81 -9.85
N GLN A 71 36.27 54.01 -9.96
CA GLN A 71 37.72 54.20 -9.86
C GLN A 71 38.22 53.87 -8.44
N THR A 72 37.49 54.29 -7.40
CA THR A 72 37.87 54.08 -5.99
C THR A 72 37.77 52.61 -5.59
N LEU A 73 36.78 51.90 -6.11
CA LEU A 73 36.61 50.45 -5.87
C LEU A 73 37.75 49.62 -6.49
N LEU A 74 38.41 50.11 -7.55
CA LEU A 74 39.56 49.44 -8.14
C LEU A 74 40.81 49.60 -7.26
N GLU A 75 41.06 50.80 -6.74
CA GLU A 75 42.19 51.09 -5.84
C GLU A 75 42.04 50.34 -4.50
N GLU A 76 40.84 50.28 -3.92
CA GLU A 76 40.58 49.50 -2.70
C GLU A 76 40.74 47.99 -2.94
N LYS A 77 40.37 47.48 -4.12
CA LYS A 77 40.60 46.08 -4.49
C LYS A 77 42.10 45.79 -4.60
N GLU A 78 42.90 46.64 -5.24
CA GLU A 78 44.35 46.43 -5.37
C GLU A 78 45.05 46.45 -4.00
N ALA A 79 44.65 47.37 -3.11
CA ALA A 79 45.13 47.41 -1.73
C ALA A 79 44.72 46.18 -0.89
N ALA A 80 43.56 45.57 -1.18
CA ALA A 80 43.12 44.33 -0.56
C ALA A 80 43.92 43.12 -1.08
N ASP A 81 44.16 43.03 -2.40
CA ASP A 81 44.96 41.99 -3.05
C ASP A 81 46.41 41.99 -2.49
N GLU A 82 47.03 43.16 -2.26
CA GLU A 82 48.35 43.27 -1.62
C GLU A 82 48.37 42.78 -0.16
N LYS A 83 47.38 43.14 0.66
CA LYS A 83 47.27 42.63 2.04
C LYS A 83 47.11 41.11 2.07
N LEU A 84 46.32 40.55 1.15
CA LEU A 84 46.14 39.10 1.02
C LEU A 84 47.46 38.38 0.69
N ALA A 85 48.30 38.99 -0.15
CA ALA A 85 49.63 38.47 -0.45
C ALA A 85 50.57 38.48 0.77
N ILE A 86 50.51 39.52 1.60
CA ILE A 86 51.30 39.64 2.85
C ILE A 86 50.84 38.59 3.88
N SER A 87 49.55 38.50 4.19
CA SER A 87 49.05 37.48 5.12
C SER A 87 49.25 36.05 4.60
N GLY A 88 49.20 35.84 3.28
CA GLY A 88 49.57 34.57 2.63
C GLY A 88 51.07 34.25 2.65
N TYR A 89 51.94 35.21 2.98
CA TYR A 89 53.35 34.99 3.27
C TYR A 89 53.56 34.65 4.77
N GLU A 90 52.93 35.41 5.67
CA GLU A 90 52.96 35.18 7.11
C GLU A 90 52.43 33.79 7.49
N LEU A 91 51.33 33.34 6.85
CA LEU A 91 50.77 32.00 7.04
C LEU A 91 51.78 30.89 6.69
N ARG A 92 52.55 31.06 5.61
CA ARG A 92 53.58 30.09 5.21
C ARG A 92 54.74 30.06 6.20
N LEU A 93 55.15 31.21 6.72
CA LEU A 93 56.17 31.32 7.76
C LEU A 93 55.74 30.58 9.04
N ALA A 94 54.50 30.80 9.49
CA ALA A 94 53.93 30.11 10.65
C ALA A 94 53.82 28.60 10.44
N GLN A 95 53.52 28.14 9.21
CA GLN A 95 53.47 26.71 8.87
C GLN A 95 54.88 26.07 8.89
N GLU A 96 55.91 26.75 8.39
CA GLU A 96 57.30 26.28 8.50
C GLU A 96 57.77 26.19 9.97
N ASP A 97 57.40 27.16 10.81
CA ASP A 97 57.76 27.14 12.23
C ASP A 97 57.00 26.05 13.01
N ILE A 98 55.74 25.77 12.68
CA ILE A 98 55.01 24.60 13.21
C ILE A 98 55.70 23.29 12.79
N LEU A 99 56.22 23.19 11.56
CA LEU A 99 56.96 22.01 11.10
C LEU A 99 58.30 21.86 11.83
N LYS A 100 59.05 22.96 12.06
CA LYS A 100 60.26 22.93 12.91
C LYS A 100 59.94 22.47 14.32
N LEU A 101 58.94 23.07 14.98
CA LEU A 101 58.54 22.72 16.35
C LEU A 101 58.12 21.25 16.48
N LYS A 102 57.39 20.70 15.49
CA LYS A 102 57.09 19.26 15.43
C LYS A 102 58.36 18.41 15.30
N SER A 103 59.32 18.81 14.45
CA SER A 103 60.59 18.10 14.31
C SER A 103 61.47 18.15 15.58
N GLU A 104 61.40 19.24 16.35
CA GLU A 104 62.10 19.39 17.63
C GLU A 104 61.43 18.58 18.75
N LEU A 105 60.09 18.55 18.80
CA LEU A 105 59.34 17.67 19.71
C LEU A 105 59.65 16.20 19.45
N GLN A 106 59.70 15.78 18.18
CA GLN A 106 60.02 14.41 17.81
C GLN A 106 61.47 14.04 18.15
N LYS A 107 62.43 14.94 17.94
CA LYS A 107 63.83 14.76 18.41
C LYS A 107 63.96 14.72 19.94
N LYS A 108 63.07 15.39 20.69
CA LYS A 108 63.03 15.33 22.17
C LYS A 108 62.39 14.05 22.70
N ALA A 109 61.62 13.32 21.90
CA ALA A 109 60.97 12.07 22.31
C ALA A 109 61.90 10.84 22.25
N GLU A 110 63.03 10.92 21.53
CA GLU A 110 63.86 9.76 21.16
C GLU A 110 65.18 9.62 21.95
N SER A 111 65.36 10.32 23.08
CA SER A 111 66.54 10.16 23.96
C SER A 111 66.18 9.53 25.33
N PRO A 112 66.53 8.25 25.58
CA PRO A 112 66.26 7.57 26.86
C PRO A 112 67.45 7.64 27.85
N SER A 113 67.22 7.17 29.09
CA SER A 113 68.11 7.09 30.27
C SER A 113 67.88 8.21 31.31
N GLU A 114 67.78 8.00 32.62
CA GLU A 114 67.47 6.87 33.51
C GLU A 114 67.64 7.41 34.97
N GLN A 115 67.14 6.67 35.96
CA GLN A 115 67.62 6.63 37.35
C GLN A 115 67.37 7.77 38.37
N ASN A 116 66.52 7.40 39.35
CA ASN A 116 66.76 7.43 40.80
C ASN A 116 66.51 8.71 41.63
N ALA A 117 65.44 8.66 42.43
CA ALA A 117 65.58 8.57 43.89
C ALA A 117 64.42 7.73 44.48
N ALA A 118 64.70 6.94 45.51
CA ALA A 118 63.76 5.99 46.13
C ALA A 118 63.53 6.29 47.63
N HIS A 119 62.68 5.45 48.24
CA HIS A 119 62.25 5.39 49.65
C HIS A 119 60.94 6.16 49.95
N SER A 120 59.92 5.57 50.59
CA SER A 120 59.84 4.27 51.29
C SER A 120 58.48 3.56 51.17
N ARG A 121 58.50 2.25 50.87
CA ARG A 121 57.46 1.24 51.21
C ARG A 121 57.30 1.14 52.74
N GLY A 122 56.31 0.48 53.35
CA GLY A 122 55.21 -0.44 52.99
C GLY A 122 54.58 -0.90 54.33
N ASP A 123 53.63 -1.80 54.52
CA ASP A 123 52.70 -2.59 53.70
C ASP A 123 51.34 -2.58 54.48
N VAL A 124 50.20 -3.14 54.04
CA VAL A 124 49.80 -4.56 54.09
C VAL A 124 48.44 -4.71 53.38
N SER A 125 48.16 -5.94 52.92
CA SER A 125 47.07 -6.35 52.01
C SER A 125 45.71 -6.69 52.65
N VAL A 126 44.74 -6.91 51.73
CA VAL A 126 43.56 -7.82 51.77
C VAL A 126 42.18 -7.13 51.68
N ASN A 127 41.59 -7.30 50.49
CA ASN A 127 40.18 -7.43 50.07
C ASN A 127 38.97 -6.82 50.82
N ASP A 128 38.08 -6.32 49.95
CA ASP A 128 36.61 -6.39 49.95
C ASP A 128 35.74 -5.42 50.76
N GLY A 129 34.58 -5.11 50.16
CA GLY A 129 33.37 -4.70 50.88
C GLY A 129 33.04 -3.20 50.91
N GLN A 130 32.39 -2.71 49.84
CA GLN A 130 31.33 -1.67 49.83
C GLN A 130 31.53 -0.35 50.61
N GLN A 131 31.33 0.78 49.93
CA GLN A 131 30.12 1.61 50.08
C GLN A 131 30.16 2.85 49.17
N ILE A 132 29.25 2.90 48.18
CA ILE A 132 28.99 4.11 47.40
C ILE A 132 27.99 4.96 48.19
N LEU A 133 28.42 6.15 48.64
CA LEU A 133 27.51 7.22 49.02
C LEU A 133 27.18 8.05 47.77
N PRO A 134 25.93 8.06 47.26
CA PRO A 134 25.54 8.97 46.20
C PRO A 134 25.30 10.36 46.80
N GLN A 135 26.29 11.25 46.69
CA GLN A 135 26.03 12.69 46.88
C GLN A 135 25.19 13.20 45.72
N LYS A 136 24.04 13.81 46.05
CA LYS A 136 23.21 14.56 45.10
C LYS A 136 24.04 15.56 44.31
N LYS A 137 23.98 15.46 42.99
CA LYS A 137 24.00 16.62 42.11
C LYS A 137 22.64 16.69 41.43
N ASP A 138 21.91 17.78 41.68
CA ASP A 138 20.74 18.10 40.89
C ASP A 138 21.22 18.44 39.48
N ILE A 139 20.83 17.62 38.49
CA ILE A 139 21.13 17.87 37.08
C ILE A 139 19.92 18.58 36.48
N SER A 140 20.09 19.86 36.16
CA SER A 140 19.14 20.61 35.34
C SER A 140 19.07 20.02 33.94
N PHE A 141 17.86 19.98 33.37
CA PHE A 141 17.50 19.22 32.17
C PHE A 141 18.03 19.81 30.82
N THR A 142 19.19 20.46 30.82
CA THR A 142 19.60 21.43 29.78
C THR A 142 21.06 21.31 29.29
N ASP A 143 21.69 20.14 29.40
CA ASP A 143 23.02 19.88 28.80
C ASP A 143 23.02 18.56 28.01
N LEU A 144 22.30 18.55 26.88
CA LEU A 144 22.77 17.80 25.70
C LEU A 144 23.88 18.64 25.08
N GLY A 145 25.03 18.03 24.82
CA GLY A 145 26.17 18.74 24.21
C GLY A 145 25.85 19.26 22.80
N PRO A 146 26.72 20.12 22.23
CA PRO A 146 26.50 20.67 20.88
C PRO A 146 26.30 19.55 19.85
N LEU A 147 25.35 19.76 18.93
CA LEU A 147 24.96 18.78 17.90
C LEU A 147 26.18 18.28 17.12
N LYS A 148 26.29 16.97 16.94
CA LYS A 148 27.31 16.37 16.07
C LYS A 148 26.95 16.59 14.61
N ASP A 149 27.93 16.60 13.72
CA ASP A 149 27.73 16.96 12.30
C ASP A 149 26.75 16.05 11.54
N ALA A 150 26.58 14.79 11.96
CA ALA A 150 25.56 13.88 11.43
C ALA A 150 24.15 14.21 11.98
N GLU A 151 24.05 14.53 13.28
CA GLU A 151 22.79 14.89 13.94
C GLU A 151 22.27 16.25 13.42
N ARG A 152 23.18 17.21 13.20
CA ARG A 152 22.90 18.48 12.51
C ARG A 152 22.40 18.25 11.09
N ARG A 153 22.96 17.28 10.35
CA ARG A 153 22.50 16.95 8.99
C ARG A 153 21.09 16.39 8.96
N ASP A 154 20.79 15.44 9.84
CA ASP A 154 19.44 14.86 9.96
C ASP A 154 18.40 15.97 10.28
N LEU A 155 18.74 16.88 11.21
CA LEU A 155 17.90 18.02 11.58
C LEU A 155 17.77 19.06 10.44
N ASN A 156 18.85 19.39 9.75
CA ASN A 156 18.83 20.30 8.60
C ASN A 156 17.94 19.76 7.49
N CYS A 157 18.04 18.46 7.15
CA CYS A 157 17.15 17.84 6.17
C CYS A 157 15.68 17.90 6.62
N ALA A 158 15.36 17.65 7.89
CA ALA A 158 14.00 17.74 8.42
C ALA A 158 13.45 19.19 8.42
N VAL A 159 14.30 20.19 8.71
CA VAL A 159 13.93 21.62 8.64
C VAL A 159 13.68 22.04 7.19
N LYS A 160 14.51 21.60 6.23
CA LYS A 160 14.28 21.80 4.79
C LYS A 160 12.93 21.21 4.34
N GLU A 161 12.62 19.98 4.72
CA GLU A 161 11.32 19.35 4.40
C GLU A 161 10.16 20.13 5.03
N TYR A 162 10.25 20.54 6.29
CA TYR A 162 9.24 21.38 6.94
C TYR A 162 9.02 22.69 6.17
N LEU A 163 10.08 23.42 5.81
CA LEU A 163 9.96 24.70 5.09
C LEU A 163 9.27 24.50 3.73
N LEU A 164 9.63 23.44 2.99
CA LEU A 164 8.98 23.10 1.72
C LEU A 164 7.50 22.71 1.87
N ILE A 165 7.15 21.93 2.90
CA ILE A 165 5.76 21.53 3.20
C ILE A 165 4.92 22.71 3.72
N ALA A 166 5.55 23.65 4.44
CA ALA A 166 4.92 24.87 4.95
C ALA A 166 4.74 25.96 3.87
N GLY A 167 5.33 25.80 2.68
CA GLY A 167 5.23 26.72 1.55
C GLY A 167 6.37 27.74 1.41
N TYR A 168 7.31 27.76 2.37
CA TYR A 168 8.43 28.71 2.46
C TYR A 168 9.58 28.33 1.53
N ARG A 169 9.33 28.49 0.23
CA ARG A 169 10.26 28.09 -0.82
C ARG A 169 11.49 29.00 -0.89
N LEU A 170 11.33 30.30 -0.62
CA LEU A 170 12.46 31.22 -0.66
C LEU A 170 13.37 31.00 0.57
N THR A 171 12.78 30.83 1.75
CA THR A 171 13.50 30.41 2.97
C THR A 171 14.21 29.07 2.76
N ALA A 172 13.55 28.06 2.19
CA ALA A 172 14.16 26.76 1.93
C ALA A 172 15.35 26.85 0.94
N MET A 173 15.28 27.75 -0.04
CA MET A 173 16.38 28.03 -0.97
C MET A 173 17.55 28.71 -0.24
N THR A 174 17.31 29.78 0.53
CA THR A 174 18.36 30.42 1.34
C THR A 174 18.98 29.48 2.38
N PHE A 175 18.20 28.56 2.95
CA PHE A 175 18.70 27.54 3.87
C PHE A 175 19.65 26.58 3.17
N TYR A 176 19.30 26.14 1.95
CA TYR A 176 20.15 25.30 1.12
C TYR A 176 21.46 26.00 0.72
N GLU A 177 21.43 27.33 0.51
CA GLU A 177 22.62 28.14 0.23
C GLU A 177 23.46 28.48 1.48
N GLU A 178 22.85 28.57 2.67
CA GLU A 178 23.55 28.88 3.92
C GLU A 178 24.27 27.65 4.52
N VAL A 179 23.67 26.47 4.38
CA VAL A 179 24.21 25.14 4.77
C VAL A 179 25.20 24.61 3.71
N THR A 180 26.31 25.33 3.53
CA THR A 180 27.32 25.03 2.49
C THR A 180 28.15 23.75 2.72
N ASP A 181 28.07 23.15 3.91
CA ASP A 181 28.90 22.02 4.36
C ASP A 181 28.25 20.63 4.18
N GLN A 182 26.97 20.57 3.80
CA GLN A 182 26.18 19.32 3.78
C GLN A 182 25.33 19.22 2.51
N ASN A 183 25.24 18.03 1.91
CA ASN A 183 24.33 17.76 0.81
C ASN A 183 22.97 17.30 1.37
N LEU A 184 21.98 18.19 1.33
CA LEU A 184 20.63 17.99 1.88
C LEU A 184 19.66 17.27 0.92
N ASP A 185 20.14 16.69 -0.19
CA ASP A 185 19.33 15.90 -1.13
C ASP A 185 19.46 14.38 -0.90
N ILE A 186 20.39 13.95 -0.06
CA ILE A 186 20.64 12.53 0.23
C ILE A 186 19.95 12.15 1.55
N TRP A 187 18.61 11.97 1.51
CA TRP A 187 17.91 11.27 2.58
C TRP A 187 18.08 9.77 2.40
N HIS A 188 18.72 9.10 3.37
CA HIS A 188 18.96 7.65 3.31
C HIS A 188 17.67 6.87 3.57
N ASN A 189 16.81 6.74 2.57
CA ASN A 189 15.61 5.91 2.57
C ASN A 189 15.95 4.41 2.62
N THR A 190 16.38 3.95 3.79
CA THR A 190 16.47 2.52 4.15
C THR A 190 15.48 2.29 5.29
N PRO A 191 14.48 1.41 5.16
CA PRO A 191 13.43 1.21 6.17
C PRO A 191 13.91 0.57 7.51
N ALA A 192 15.23 0.48 7.72
CA ALA A 192 15.87 -0.07 8.90
C ALA A 192 16.89 0.89 9.57
N SER A 193 17.10 2.11 9.05
CA SER A 193 18.04 3.08 9.65
C SER A 193 17.30 4.18 10.40
N VAL A 194 17.22 4.06 11.73
CA VAL A 194 16.83 5.18 12.61
C VAL A 194 17.88 6.31 12.47
N PRO A 195 17.50 7.58 12.25
CA PRO A 195 18.42 8.73 12.20
C PRO A 195 19.34 8.83 13.43
N ASP A 196 20.56 9.35 13.27
CA ASP A 196 21.54 9.37 14.36
C ASP A 196 21.14 10.36 15.47
N ALA A 197 20.45 11.45 15.11
CA ALA A 197 19.81 12.33 16.10
C ALA A 197 18.84 11.54 17.02
N LEU A 198 17.95 10.74 16.43
CA LEU A 198 17.01 9.90 17.17
C LEU A 198 17.71 8.81 17.99
N ARG A 199 18.81 8.23 17.50
CA ARG A 199 19.64 7.30 18.29
C ARG A 199 20.24 7.99 19.51
N HIS A 200 20.69 9.25 19.40
CA HIS A 200 21.26 9.95 20.55
C HIS A 200 20.22 10.18 21.65
N TYR A 201 19.02 10.64 21.30
CA TYR A 201 17.90 10.75 22.24
C TYR A 201 17.48 9.40 22.83
N TYR A 202 17.44 8.34 22.02
CA TYR A 202 17.13 6.98 22.47
C TYR A 202 18.19 6.42 23.43
N TYR A 203 19.49 6.62 23.16
CA TYR A 203 20.56 6.24 24.09
C TYR A 203 20.52 7.07 25.39
N GLN A 204 20.16 8.35 25.32
CA GLN A 204 19.96 9.19 26.50
C GLN A 204 18.80 8.63 27.35
N TYR A 205 17.66 8.30 26.74
CA TYR A 205 16.50 7.65 27.37
C TYR A 205 16.85 6.31 28.03
N LEU A 206 17.54 5.42 27.29
CA LEU A 206 18.07 4.15 27.78
C LEU A 206 19.08 4.28 28.94
N SER A 207 19.62 5.48 29.17
CA SER A 207 20.60 5.76 30.23
C SER A 207 20.04 6.57 31.41
N SER A 208 18.79 7.07 31.30
CA SER A 208 18.21 8.02 32.26
C SER A 208 17.19 7.40 33.23
N THR A 209 16.69 6.19 32.95
CA THR A 209 15.66 5.50 33.77
C THR A 209 16.00 4.01 33.95
N SER A 210 15.56 3.40 35.06
CA SER A 210 15.76 1.96 35.29
C SER A 210 14.87 1.10 34.39
N GLU A 211 13.67 1.59 34.07
CA GLU A 211 12.69 0.93 33.18
C GLU A 211 13.29 0.71 31.78
N ALA A 212 13.93 1.73 31.19
CA ALA A 212 14.54 1.64 29.88
C ALA A 212 15.78 0.70 29.84
N ALA A 213 16.44 0.48 30.98
CA ALA A 213 17.50 -0.52 31.10
C ALA A 213 16.93 -1.95 31.12
N GLU A 214 15.78 -2.16 31.75
CA GLU A 214 15.08 -3.45 31.82
C GLU A 214 14.44 -3.82 30.48
N GLU A 215 13.83 -2.84 29.80
CA GLU A 215 13.36 -2.95 28.41
C GLU A 215 14.50 -3.38 27.46
N LYS A 216 15.70 -2.80 27.59
CA LYS A 216 16.89 -3.22 26.85
C LYS A 216 17.29 -4.68 27.11
N PHE A 217 17.19 -5.17 28.35
CA PHE A 217 17.48 -6.58 28.64
C PHE A 217 16.42 -7.53 28.05
N ASN A 218 15.16 -7.13 28.04
CA ASN A 218 14.08 -7.88 27.40
C ASN A 218 14.25 -7.92 25.87
N LEU A 219 14.52 -6.78 25.23
CA LEU A 219 14.81 -6.69 23.79
C LEU A 219 16.05 -7.50 23.40
N LEU A 220 17.12 -7.50 24.20
CA LEU A 220 18.30 -8.33 23.94
C LEU A 220 17.97 -9.83 24.04
N ARG A 221 17.17 -10.25 25.03
CA ARG A 221 16.71 -11.63 25.19
C ARG A 221 15.83 -12.06 24.00
N GLU A 222 14.90 -11.21 23.58
CA GLU A 222 14.06 -11.47 22.41
C GLU A 222 14.91 -11.59 21.14
N ASN A 223 15.85 -10.67 20.91
CA ASN A 223 16.73 -10.69 19.74
C ASN A 223 17.63 -11.94 19.72
N GLU A 224 18.09 -12.46 20.87
CA GLU A 224 18.74 -13.77 20.93
C GLU A 224 17.81 -14.94 20.57
N THR A 225 16.53 -14.92 20.98
CA THR A 225 15.56 -15.95 20.58
C THR A 225 15.26 -15.90 19.09
N LEU A 226 15.12 -14.71 18.52
CA LEU A 226 14.97 -14.49 17.08
C LEU A 226 16.21 -14.95 16.31
N LEU A 227 17.42 -14.68 16.81
CA LEU A 227 18.64 -15.13 16.16
C LEU A 227 18.80 -16.66 16.20
N LYS A 228 18.29 -17.33 17.25
CA LYS A 228 18.19 -18.81 17.33
C LYS A 228 17.13 -19.36 16.35
N SER A 229 15.95 -18.74 16.26
CA SER A 229 14.90 -19.18 15.32
C SER A 229 15.31 -18.99 13.86
N ASN A 230 15.97 -17.88 13.53
CA ASN A 230 16.46 -17.58 12.19
C ASN A 230 17.56 -18.57 11.74
N LYS A 231 18.46 -18.96 12.65
CA LYS A 231 19.42 -20.07 12.40
C LYS A 231 18.72 -21.41 12.13
N ARG A 232 17.63 -21.72 12.85
CA ARG A 232 16.83 -22.93 12.63
C ARG A 232 16.13 -22.92 11.27
N LEU A 233 15.51 -21.80 10.90
CA LEU A 233 14.88 -21.60 9.58
C LEU A 233 15.90 -21.66 8.44
N THR A 234 17.12 -21.15 8.66
CA THR A 234 18.21 -21.27 7.66
C THR A 234 18.62 -22.74 7.45
N GLN A 235 18.76 -23.51 8.54
CA GLN A 235 19.03 -24.96 8.43
C GLN A 235 17.89 -25.71 7.76
N GLU A 236 16.63 -25.37 8.06
CA GLU A 236 15.46 -25.97 7.43
C GLU A 236 15.43 -25.67 5.92
N LYS A 237 15.68 -24.41 5.52
CA LYS A 237 15.83 -24.00 4.13
C LYS A 237 16.92 -24.80 3.40
N ASP A 238 18.07 -25.03 4.03
CA ASP A 238 19.16 -25.85 3.46
C ASP A 238 18.75 -27.33 3.30
N THR A 239 17.89 -27.86 4.18
CA THR A 239 17.33 -29.22 4.00
C THR A 239 16.27 -29.29 2.91
N LEU A 240 15.47 -28.22 2.73
CA LEU A 240 14.48 -28.13 1.65
C LEU A 240 15.14 -27.99 0.28
N LEU A 241 16.21 -27.19 0.17
CA LEU A 241 17.04 -27.10 -1.05
C LEU A 241 17.56 -28.47 -1.48
N LYS A 242 18.14 -29.25 -0.56
CA LYS A 242 18.62 -30.62 -0.85
C LYS A 242 17.50 -31.59 -1.27
N LYS A 243 16.28 -31.41 -0.77
CA LYS A 243 15.11 -32.19 -1.21
C LYS A 243 14.67 -31.75 -2.61
N ASN A 244 14.73 -30.46 -2.92
CA ASN A 244 14.43 -29.94 -4.25
C ASN A 244 15.45 -30.43 -5.29
N ASP A 245 16.75 -30.38 -4.98
CA ASP A 245 17.80 -30.92 -5.86
C ASP A 245 17.59 -32.41 -6.18
N LEU A 246 17.11 -33.20 -5.20
CA LEU A 246 16.76 -34.61 -5.38
C LEU A 246 15.50 -34.79 -6.25
N ALA A 247 14.49 -33.94 -6.07
CA ALA A 247 13.28 -33.95 -6.89
C ALA A 247 13.58 -33.54 -8.34
N ASP A 248 14.40 -32.50 -8.55
CA ASP A 248 14.85 -32.06 -9.89
C ASP A 248 15.68 -33.16 -10.58
N ALA A 249 16.51 -33.90 -9.83
CA ALA A 249 17.20 -35.07 -10.36
C ALA A 249 16.22 -36.17 -10.80
N GLN A 250 15.17 -36.46 -10.02
CA GLN A 250 14.12 -37.42 -10.38
C GLN A 250 13.31 -36.95 -11.60
N ILE A 251 12.90 -35.68 -11.65
CA ILE A 251 12.23 -35.08 -12.81
C ILE A 251 13.11 -35.22 -14.06
N SER A 252 14.41 -34.94 -13.97
CA SER A 252 15.34 -35.10 -15.10
C SER A 252 15.45 -36.55 -15.60
N ALA A 253 15.27 -37.54 -14.73
CA ALA A 253 15.25 -38.95 -15.09
C ALA A 253 13.93 -39.34 -15.75
N PHE A 254 12.79 -38.88 -15.23
CA PHE A 254 11.48 -39.08 -15.84
C PHE A 254 11.38 -38.42 -17.22
N THR A 255 11.89 -37.19 -17.40
CA THR A 255 11.93 -36.52 -18.72
C THR A 255 12.71 -37.33 -19.75
N LYS A 256 13.88 -37.88 -19.39
CA LYS A 256 14.65 -38.77 -20.29
C LYS A 256 13.90 -40.06 -20.64
N SER A 257 13.15 -40.62 -19.70
CA SER A 257 12.29 -41.79 -19.95
C SER A 257 11.11 -41.45 -20.87
N LEU A 258 10.52 -40.26 -20.70
CA LEU A 258 9.46 -39.74 -21.55
C LEU A 258 9.94 -39.50 -22.98
N GLU A 259 11.11 -38.87 -23.16
CA GLU A 259 11.75 -38.69 -24.47
C GLU A 259 12.03 -40.04 -25.17
N ALA A 260 12.47 -41.05 -24.41
CA ALA A 260 12.69 -42.39 -24.94
C ALA A 260 11.38 -43.07 -25.39
N MET A 261 10.30 -42.97 -24.60
CA MET A 261 8.97 -43.46 -25.00
C MET A 261 8.41 -42.70 -26.20
N GLN A 262 8.58 -41.37 -26.25
CA GLN A 262 8.10 -40.55 -27.36
C GLN A 262 8.81 -40.91 -28.67
N LYS A 263 10.08 -41.31 -28.60
CA LYS A 263 10.81 -41.85 -29.74
C LYS A 263 10.27 -43.22 -30.18
N ASP A 264 10.07 -44.17 -29.26
CA ASP A 264 9.49 -45.49 -29.58
C ASP A 264 8.06 -45.38 -30.16
N LEU A 265 7.26 -44.43 -29.67
CA LEU A 265 5.96 -44.09 -30.24
C LEU A 265 6.07 -43.60 -31.69
N LYS A 266 7.06 -42.74 -31.98
CA LYS A 266 7.31 -42.25 -33.34
C LYS A 266 7.80 -43.36 -34.28
N ASP A 267 8.74 -44.18 -33.83
CA ASP A 267 9.26 -45.31 -34.61
C ASP A 267 8.11 -46.33 -34.93
N LYS A 268 7.12 -46.47 -34.03
CA LYS A 268 5.89 -47.24 -34.26
C LYS A 268 4.91 -46.55 -35.20
N ASP A 269 4.75 -45.24 -35.15
CA ASP A 269 3.86 -44.49 -36.04
C ASP A 269 4.37 -44.52 -37.49
N ASP A 270 5.70 -44.38 -37.68
CA ASP A 270 6.36 -44.59 -38.97
C ASP A 270 6.12 -46.01 -39.53
N LEU A 271 6.16 -47.04 -38.67
CA LEU A 271 5.84 -48.43 -39.04
C LEU A 271 4.36 -48.60 -39.41
N VAL A 272 3.44 -48.00 -38.65
CA VAL A 272 1.99 -48.01 -38.95
C VAL A 272 1.69 -47.30 -40.27
N GLN A 273 2.38 -46.19 -40.56
CA GLN A 273 2.25 -45.48 -41.83
C GLN A 273 2.74 -46.32 -43.01
N GLY A 274 3.85 -47.05 -42.85
CA GLY A 274 4.34 -48.03 -43.84
C GLY A 274 3.35 -49.18 -44.08
N LEU A 275 2.80 -49.77 -43.01
CA LEU A 275 1.78 -50.82 -43.12
C LEU A 275 0.49 -50.32 -43.79
N LYS A 276 0.07 -49.09 -43.51
CA LYS A 276 -1.08 -48.46 -44.17
C LYS A 276 -0.86 -48.28 -45.68
N GLN A 277 0.32 -47.84 -46.10
CA GLN A 277 0.67 -47.75 -47.53
C GLN A 277 0.64 -49.13 -48.21
N SER A 278 1.13 -50.17 -47.53
CA SER A 278 1.07 -51.56 -48.04
C SER A 278 -0.39 -52.06 -48.17
N LEU A 279 -1.25 -51.75 -47.20
CA LEU A 279 -2.67 -52.08 -47.24
C LEU A 279 -3.42 -51.33 -48.36
N GLU A 280 -3.06 -50.07 -48.61
CA GLU A 280 -3.61 -49.29 -49.73
C GLU A 280 -3.14 -49.82 -51.09
N PHE A 281 -1.91 -50.35 -51.18
CA PHE A 281 -1.42 -51.07 -52.35
C PHE A 281 -2.19 -52.38 -52.59
N GLU A 282 -2.33 -53.25 -51.59
CA GLU A 282 -3.13 -54.49 -51.72
C GLU A 282 -4.61 -54.21 -52.06
N ARG A 283 -5.21 -53.16 -51.47
CA ARG A 283 -6.58 -52.74 -51.83
C ARG A 283 -6.69 -52.31 -53.29
N LYS A 284 -5.64 -51.69 -53.84
CA LYS A 284 -5.61 -51.30 -55.24
C LYS A 284 -5.53 -52.53 -56.15
N GLU A 285 -4.62 -53.46 -55.88
CA GLU A 285 -4.53 -54.72 -56.64
C GLU A 285 -5.83 -55.53 -56.54
N LEU A 286 -6.44 -55.64 -55.36
CA LEU A 286 -7.74 -56.29 -55.18
C LEU A 286 -8.85 -55.60 -56.00
N ASN A 287 -8.84 -54.28 -56.10
CA ASN A 287 -9.79 -53.54 -56.91
C ASN A 287 -9.54 -53.72 -58.42
N ASP A 288 -8.28 -53.79 -58.84
CA ASP A 288 -7.90 -54.04 -60.24
C ASP A 288 -8.30 -55.48 -60.65
N CYS A 289 -8.05 -56.48 -59.80
CA CYS A 289 -8.61 -57.84 -59.95
C CYS A 289 -10.14 -57.85 -59.96
N ARG A 290 -10.81 -57.01 -59.16
CA ARG A 290 -12.28 -56.89 -59.18
C ARG A 290 -12.79 -56.29 -60.49
N VAL A 291 -12.06 -55.33 -61.08
CA VAL A 291 -12.36 -54.78 -62.41
C VAL A 291 -12.16 -55.87 -63.48
N GLU A 292 -11.09 -56.66 -63.40
CA GLU A 292 -10.87 -57.80 -64.31
C GLU A 292 -11.97 -58.86 -64.19
N ILE A 293 -12.36 -59.27 -62.98
CA ILE A 293 -13.51 -60.17 -62.74
C ILE A 293 -14.81 -59.58 -63.32
N THR A 294 -14.99 -58.26 -63.23
CA THR A 294 -16.18 -57.59 -63.79
C THR A 294 -16.15 -57.57 -65.32
N SER A 295 -14.97 -57.36 -65.93
CA SER A 295 -14.75 -57.46 -67.37
C SER A 295 -14.99 -58.89 -67.88
N LEU A 296 -14.46 -59.90 -67.19
CA LEU A 296 -14.70 -61.31 -67.49
C LEU A 296 -16.18 -61.69 -67.33
N LYS A 297 -16.87 -61.19 -66.29
CA LYS A 297 -18.33 -61.37 -66.16
C LYS A 297 -19.10 -60.71 -67.31
N MET A 298 -18.68 -59.53 -67.77
CA MET A 298 -19.26 -58.88 -68.96
C MET A 298 -19.02 -59.67 -70.24
N LEU A 299 -17.82 -60.25 -70.44
CA LEU A 299 -17.50 -61.14 -71.56
C LEU A 299 -18.29 -62.46 -71.53
N ILE A 300 -18.49 -63.03 -70.34
CA ILE A 300 -19.33 -64.22 -70.14
C ILE A 300 -20.80 -63.88 -70.41
N ALA A 301 -21.31 -62.75 -69.92
CA ALA A 301 -22.67 -62.29 -70.20
C ALA A 301 -22.89 -62.01 -71.71
N ALA A 302 -21.91 -61.41 -72.38
CA ALA A 302 -21.95 -61.18 -73.83
C ALA A 302 -21.94 -62.49 -74.66
N SER A 303 -21.24 -63.52 -74.20
CA SER A 303 -21.19 -64.83 -74.88
C SER A 303 -22.40 -65.73 -74.57
N HIS A 304 -23.21 -65.44 -73.54
CA HIS A 304 -24.48 -66.13 -73.27
C HIS A 304 -25.71 -65.49 -73.98
N SER A 305 -25.50 -64.46 -74.80
CA SER A 305 -26.55 -63.77 -75.59
C SER A 305 -26.50 -64.12 -77.09
N GLY A 306 -25.76 -65.16 -77.49
CA GLY A 306 -25.64 -65.66 -78.86
C GLY A 306 -26.08 -67.12 -78.98
N ASN A 307 -26.94 -67.42 -79.95
CA ASN A 307 -27.65 -68.71 -80.03
C ASN A 307 -26.77 -69.96 -80.22
N ASN A 308 -27.30 -71.06 -79.66
CA ASN A 308 -26.98 -72.47 -79.91
C ASN A 308 -26.45 -72.81 -81.32
N LEU A 309 -25.37 -73.60 -81.37
CA LEU A 309 -25.27 -74.94 -81.98
C LEU A 309 -23.85 -75.21 -82.53
N VAL A 310 -23.15 -76.22 -81.97
CA VAL A 310 -22.51 -77.36 -82.69
C VAL A 310 -21.66 -78.16 -81.69
N VAL A 311 -21.74 -79.49 -81.82
CA VAL A 311 -20.99 -80.50 -81.07
C VAL A 311 -19.63 -80.76 -81.72
N SER A 312 -18.56 -80.84 -80.92
CA SER A 312 -17.46 -81.80 -81.19
C SER A 312 -16.55 -82.00 -79.97
N ASP A 313 -16.19 -83.25 -79.73
CA ASP A 313 -15.31 -83.78 -78.69
C ASP A 313 -13.87 -83.19 -78.62
N VAL A 314 -13.18 -83.66 -77.57
CA VAL A 314 -11.73 -84.00 -77.47
C VAL A 314 -10.94 -83.19 -76.42
N ASN A 315 -11.03 -83.70 -75.18
CA ASN A 315 -9.92 -84.12 -74.33
C ASN A 315 -8.75 -83.17 -73.98
N ASN A 316 -8.58 -83.02 -72.66
CA ASN A 316 -7.33 -83.29 -71.93
C ASN A 316 -6.21 -82.23 -71.94
N VAL A 317 -6.39 -81.14 -71.18
CA VAL A 317 -5.34 -80.53 -70.34
C VAL A 317 -5.97 -80.02 -69.03
N GLN A 318 -6.21 -80.91 -68.06
CA GLN A 318 -6.78 -80.50 -66.75
C GLN A 318 -6.23 -81.34 -65.59
N SER A 319 -4.91 -81.30 -65.40
CA SER A 319 -4.22 -81.99 -64.29
C SER A 319 -2.92 -81.30 -63.83
N GLN A 320 -2.79 -79.97 -63.99
CA GLN A 320 -1.59 -79.22 -63.55
C GLN A 320 -1.87 -77.88 -62.84
N SER A 321 -3.10 -77.36 -62.89
CA SER A 321 -3.47 -76.13 -62.17
C SER A 321 -4.03 -76.38 -60.76
N VAL A 322 -4.73 -77.50 -60.54
CA VAL A 322 -5.41 -77.78 -59.26
C VAL A 322 -4.42 -78.19 -58.17
N GLU A 323 -3.45 -79.05 -58.47
CA GLU A 323 -2.41 -79.49 -57.52
C GLU A 323 -1.58 -78.30 -57.00
N LYS A 324 -1.30 -77.32 -57.87
CA LYS A 324 -0.53 -76.13 -57.50
C LYS A 324 -1.23 -75.28 -56.43
N TYR A 325 -2.56 -75.13 -56.52
CA TYR A 325 -3.34 -74.39 -55.50
C TYR A 325 -3.52 -75.19 -54.20
N GLU A 326 -3.60 -76.52 -54.25
CA GLU A 326 -3.60 -77.33 -53.01
C GLU A 326 -2.25 -77.29 -52.29
N GLU A 327 -1.13 -77.30 -53.01
CA GLU A 327 0.20 -77.10 -52.43
C GLU A 327 0.37 -75.70 -51.81
N GLU A 328 -0.13 -74.66 -52.48
CA GLU A 328 -0.05 -73.28 -51.99
C GLU A 328 -0.91 -73.07 -50.73
N ILE A 329 -2.10 -73.67 -50.67
CA ILE A 329 -2.94 -73.69 -49.45
C ILE A 329 -2.29 -74.50 -48.31
N LYS A 330 -1.60 -75.61 -48.61
CA LYS A 330 -0.80 -76.34 -47.60
C LYS A 330 0.36 -75.51 -47.07
N LYS A 331 1.07 -74.82 -47.96
CA LYS A 331 2.22 -73.97 -47.62
C LYS A 331 1.81 -72.82 -46.70
N LEU A 332 0.71 -72.13 -47.01
CA LEU A 332 0.15 -71.07 -46.17
C LEU A 332 -0.34 -71.59 -44.80
N ARG A 333 -0.89 -72.80 -44.73
CA ARG A 333 -1.25 -73.42 -43.43
C ARG A 333 -0.02 -73.74 -42.59
N MET A 334 1.03 -74.31 -43.19
CA MET A 334 2.29 -74.58 -42.49
C MET A 334 3.01 -73.30 -42.04
N GLU A 335 2.90 -72.20 -42.78
CA GLU A 335 3.49 -70.91 -42.40
C GLU A 335 2.75 -70.26 -41.22
N VAL A 336 1.41 -70.37 -41.18
CA VAL A 336 0.59 -69.96 -40.02
C VAL A 336 0.86 -70.83 -38.78
N GLU A 337 1.15 -72.12 -38.96
CA GLU A 337 1.49 -73.05 -37.87
C GLU A 337 2.91 -72.80 -37.34
N TRP A 338 3.89 -72.57 -38.23
CA TRP A 338 5.25 -72.16 -37.89
C TRP A 338 5.31 -70.83 -37.13
N LEU A 339 4.50 -69.84 -37.53
CA LEU A 339 4.40 -68.56 -36.83
C LEU A 339 3.74 -68.69 -35.44
N LYS A 340 2.90 -69.71 -35.22
CA LYS A 340 2.37 -70.04 -33.88
C LYS A 340 3.40 -70.77 -33.02
N GLU A 341 4.16 -71.72 -33.56
CA GLU A 341 5.23 -72.41 -32.81
C GLU A 341 6.38 -71.45 -32.42
N LYS A 342 6.69 -70.45 -33.26
CA LYS A 342 7.72 -69.44 -32.96
C LYS A 342 7.41 -68.57 -31.74
N ASN A 343 6.14 -68.51 -31.31
CA ASN A 343 5.70 -67.83 -30.07
C ASN A 343 5.69 -68.75 -28.83
N ILE A 344 6.10 -70.02 -28.93
CA ILE A 344 5.94 -71.04 -27.86
C ILE A 344 7.30 -71.57 -27.34
N ARG A 345 8.46 -71.08 -27.80
CA ARG A 345 9.76 -71.51 -27.25
C ARG A 345 10.89 -70.45 -27.27
N GLY A 346 10.81 -69.50 -26.33
CA GLY A 346 11.98 -68.83 -25.73
C GLY A 346 12.19 -69.34 -24.29
N PRO A 347 13.42 -69.58 -23.80
CA PRO A 347 13.65 -70.30 -22.55
C PRO A 347 13.71 -69.43 -21.29
N GLU A 348 13.66 -70.13 -20.16
CA GLU A 348 13.73 -69.68 -18.76
C GLU A 348 14.85 -68.67 -18.48
N ASN A 349 14.56 -67.68 -17.61
CA ASN A 349 15.58 -66.85 -16.97
C ASN A 349 15.61 -67.17 -15.47
N GLY A 350 16.75 -67.66 -14.99
CA GLY A 350 16.96 -67.94 -13.57
C GLY A 350 17.37 -66.70 -12.79
N THR A 351 16.62 -66.40 -11.73
CA THR A 351 17.10 -65.87 -10.44
C THR A 351 18.04 -64.65 -10.41
N LEU A 352 17.48 -63.47 -10.09
CA LEU A 352 17.85 -62.76 -8.85
C LEU A 352 16.71 -61.86 -8.37
N VAL A 353 16.64 -61.60 -7.05
CA VAL A 353 15.44 -61.13 -6.31
C VAL A 353 15.50 -59.64 -5.95
N GLY A 354 14.34 -58.97 -5.91
CA GLY A 354 14.13 -57.63 -5.35
C GLY A 354 13.13 -56.80 -6.19
N SER A 355 11.84 -57.15 -6.22
CA SER A 355 10.81 -56.74 -5.24
C SER A 355 10.43 -55.25 -5.31
N GLU A 356 9.38 -54.90 -6.08
CA GLU A 356 8.14 -54.33 -5.55
C GLU A 356 7.07 -54.06 -6.64
N ASN A 357 5.90 -54.66 -6.40
CA ASN A 357 4.53 -54.33 -6.82
C ASN A 357 4.22 -52.83 -7.03
N GLU A 358 3.18 -52.36 -7.74
CA GLU A 358 2.08 -52.93 -8.58
C GLU A 358 1.30 -51.68 -9.10
N ILE A 359 0.77 -51.62 -10.33
CA ILE A 359 -0.65 -51.80 -10.69
C ILE A 359 -0.80 -51.26 -12.14
N LEU A 360 -1.59 -51.92 -12.98
CA LEU A 360 -2.29 -51.26 -14.10
C LEU A 360 -3.70 -51.86 -14.27
N GLN A 361 -4.62 -51.03 -14.77
CA GLN A 361 -6.01 -51.35 -15.08
C GLN A 361 -6.08 -52.29 -16.33
N THR A 362 -7.16 -52.99 -16.69
CA THR A 362 -8.58 -52.58 -16.87
C THR A 362 -9.52 -53.80 -17.04
N GLU A 363 -10.83 -53.60 -16.77
CA GLU A 363 -12.06 -54.09 -17.50
C GLU A 363 -12.15 -55.57 -17.99
N ASP A 364 -13.26 -56.33 -17.93
CA ASP A 364 -14.66 -56.02 -18.27
C ASP A 364 -15.58 -57.28 -18.06
N LYS A 365 -16.91 -57.07 -18.14
CA LYS A 365 -18.02 -58.03 -18.46
C LYS A 365 -18.58 -59.04 -17.43
N VAL A 366 -19.77 -58.66 -16.92
CA VAL A 366 -21.09 -59.31 -17.13
C VAL A 366 -21.24 -60.83 -16.89
N ILE A 367 -22.12 -61.21 -15.96
CA ILE A 367 -23.26 -62.17 -16.16
C ILE A 367 -24.29 -62.05 -15.00
N GLU A 368 -25.51 -62.50 -15.28
CA GLU A 368 -26.78 -62.33 -14.55
C GLU A 368 -27.04 -63.28 -13.34
N ILE A 369 -28.06 -62.87 -12.54
CA ILE A 369 -29.13 -63.69 -11.90
C ILE A 369 -28.89 -64.48 -10.57
N HIS A 370 -29.72 -64.08 -9.59
CA HIS A 370 -30.35 -64.78 -8.45
C HIS A 370 -29.59 -65.48 -7.29
N GLU A 371 -30.31 -65.39 -6.16
CA GLU A 371 -30.37 -66.22 -4.94
C GLU A 371 -30.03 -67.72 -5.13
N ASP A 372 -29.39 -68.37 -4.14
CA ASP A 372 -30.08 -69.03 -3.02
C ASP A 372 -29.08 -69.65 -2.00
N ARG A 373 -29.62 -70.32 -0.96
CA ARG A 373 -29.01 -70.92 0.24
C ARG A 373 -28.19 -72.21 0.02
N GLY A 374 -27.36 -72.52 1.03
CA GLY A 374 -27.05 -73.90 1.46
C GLY A 374 -25.54 -74.19 1.58
N ALA A 375 -24.95 -74.18 2.79
CA ALA A 375 -24.80 -75.33 3.71
C ALA A 375 -23.84 -76.43 3.16
N ILE A 376 -22.82 -76.94 3.87
CA ILE A 376 -22.74 -77.70 5.15
C ILE A 376 -21.21 -77.68 5.54
N SER A 377 -20.69 -77.63 6.78
CA SER A 377 -20.85 -78.56 7.93
C SER A 377 -20.47 -77.99 9.32
N ASN A 378 -21.25 -78.40 10.33
CA ASN A 378 -21.13 -78.25 11.80
C ASN A 378 -20.03 -79.19 12.43
N PRO A 379 -19.94 -79.41 13.78
CA PRO A 379 -20.53 -78.76 14.99
C PRO A 379 -19.44 -78.26 15.99
N SER A 380 -19.66 -77.65 17.17
CA SER A 380 -20.51 -77.91 18.36
C SER A 380 -20.11 -76.89 19.47
N ASP A 381 -20.86 -76.51 20.53
CA ASP A 381 -22.30 -76.55 20.88
C ASP A 381 -22.52 -75.77 22.23
N VAL A 382 -23.76 -75.35 22.56
CA VAL A 382 -24.28 -74.92 23.92
C VAL A 382 -23.70 -73.63 24.59
N ALA A 383 -24.43 -72.70 25.25
CA ALA A 383 -25.84 -72.25 25.34
C ALA A 383 -25.93 -70.91 26.17
N SER A 384 -26.77 -69.91 25.81
CA SER A 384 -28.13 -69.54 26.32
C SER A 384 -28.30 -68.77 27.67
N GLY A 385 -29.27 -67.84 27.71
CA GLY A 385 -29.90 -67.25 28.93
C GLY A 385 -29.50 -65.78 29.24
N VAL A 386 -30.33 -64.73 29.35
CA VAL A 386 -31.71 -64.46 29.86
C VAL A 386 -31.78 -64.06 31.35
N VAL A 387 -32.12 -62.78 31.59
CA VAL A 387 -32.78 -62.16 32.78
C VAL A 387 -31.98 -61.81 34.06
N SER A 388 -32.36 -60.65 34.63
CA SER A 388 -32.30 -60.14 36.02
C SER A 388 -31.03 -59.49 36.61
N ASN A 389 -31.28 -58.28 37.14
CA ASN A 389 -30.88 -57.65 38.41
C ASN A 389 -29.40 -57.42 38.81
N GLU A 390 -29.18 -56.16 39.21
CA GLU A 390 -28.46 -55.64 40.40
C GLU A 390 -26.96 -55.95 40.60
N ASP A 391 -26.20 -54.84 40.63
CA ASP A 391 -25.03 -54.55 41.45
C ASP A 391 -23.90 -55.59 41.61
N THR A 392 -22.74 -55.30 41.01
CA THR A 392 -21.52 -55.04 41.79
C THR A 392 -20.35 -54.44 40.97
N GLN A 393 -19.74 -53.39 41.53
CA GLN A 393 -18.32 -53.01 41.43
C GLN A 393 -17.68 -52.75 40.05
N SER A 394 -17.58 -51.47 39.68
CA SER A 394 -16.54 -50.95 38.77
C SER A 394 -15.31 -50.44 39.56
N PRO A 395 -14.07 -50.83 39.23
CA PRO A 395 -12.87 -50.30 39.88
C PRO A 395 -12.44 -48.95 39.28
N VAL A 396 -11.98 -48.04 40.13
CA VAL A 396 -11.22 -46.84 39.74
C VAL A 396 -9.77 -47.24 39.49
N ILE A 397 -9.20 -46.88 38.33
CA ILE A 397 -7.75 -46.80 38.12
C ILE A 397 -7.41 -45.48 37.42
N GLN A 398 -6.34 -44.85 37.90
CA GLN A 398 -5.86 -43.52 37.52
C GLN A 398 -4.96 -43.54 36.27
N THR A 399 -4.88 -42.37 35.63
CA THR A 399 -3.74 -41.77 34.90
C THR A 399 -2.59 -42.64 34.39
N LEU A 400 -2.17 -42.36 33.16
CA LEU A 400 -0.77 -42.01 32.90
C LEU A 400 -0.67 -41.05 31.70
N ASN A 401 0.03 -39.94 31.90
CA ASN A 401 0.35 -38.94 30.89
C ASN A 401 1.87 -38.76 30.95
N GLU A 402 2.58 -39.17 29.90
CA GLU A 402 4.04 -39.27 29.79
C GLU A 402 4.34 -39.21 28.27
N TYR A 403 5.28 -38.44 27.73
CA TYR A 403 6.47 -37.79 28.29
C TYR A 403 6.67 -36.34 27.78
N ALA A 404 7.29 -35.51 28.62
CA ALA A 404 8.16 -34.40 28.20
C ALA A 404 9.59 -34.72 28.67
N ASP A 405 10.64 -34.14 28.06
CA ASP A 405 12.01 -34.32 28.54
C ASP A 405 12.89 -33.06 28.43
N LYS A 406 13.21 -32.48 29.62
CA LYS A 406 14.45 -31.78 30.06
C LYS A 406 15.02 -30.58 29.25
N HIS A 407 15.74 -29.59 29.81
CA HIS A 407 16.27 -29.24 31.15
C HIS A 407 15.92 -27.75 31.43
N GLU A 408 15.62 -27.22 32.63
CA GLU A 408 16.26 -27.26 33.96
C GLU A 408 17.43 -26.25 34.14
N ASP A 409 17.22 -25.18 34.94
CA ASP A 409 18.20 -24.67 35.92
C ASP A 409 17.64 -23.61 36.92
N THR A 410 17.41 -24.05 38.15
CA THR A 410 17.58 -23.46 39.51
C THR A 410 17.83 -21.94 39.71
N LEU A 411 17.14 -21.15 40.56
CA LEU A 411 17.10 -21.07 42.07
C LEU A 411 16.14 -19.89 42.50
N PRO A 412 15.81 -19.64 43.80
CA PRO A 412 15.52 -20.53 44.95
C PRO A 412 14.24 -20.14 45.76
N GLU A 413 13.65 -21.09 46.49
CA GLU A 413 12.63 -20.85 47.54
C GLU A 413 13.24 -20.41 48.89
N LEU A 414 12.46 -19.70 49.73
CA LEU A 414 12.48 -19.90 51.20
C LEU A 414 11.09 -19.69 51.86
N PHE A 415 10.37 -20.80 52.03
CA PHE A 415 9.49 -21.18 53.15
C PHE A 415 8.47 -20.22 53.80
N ILE A 416 7.19 -20.61 53.71
CA ILE A 416 6.20 -20.51 54.79
C ILE A 416 5.74 -21.94 55.16
N PRO A 417 5.73 -22.36 56.43
CA PRO A 417 5.19 -23.67 56.83
C PRO A 417 3.84 -23.63 57.57
N ALA A 418 2.97 -24.56 57.19
CA ALA A 418 1.88 -25.21 57.95
C ALA A 418 0.69 -24.36 58.47
N HIS A 419 -0.57 -24.58 58.04
CA HIS A 419 -1.45 -25.78 58.02
C HIS A 419 -2.19 -26.08 59.33
N THR A 420 -3.54 -26.11 59.27
CA THR A 420 -4.48 -27.18 59.70
C THR A 420 -5.92 -26.68 59.43
N SER A 421 -6.71 -27.26 58.52
CA SER A 421 -7.76 -28.30 58.72
C SER A 421 -8.77 -27.98 59.84
N SER A 422 -10.11 -28.10 59.72
CA SER A 422 -11.00 -28.75 58.72
C SER A 422 -12.48 -28.39 59.04
N ALA A 423 -13.32 -27.97 58.07
CA ALA A 423 -14.39 -28.76 57.39
C ALA A 423 -15.83 -28.73 58.00
N PHE A 424 -16.81 -28.90 57.09
CA PHE A 424 -18.26 -29.20 57.23
C PHE A 424 -19.33 -28.10 57.55
N GLU A 425 -19.94 -27.60 56.45
CA GLU A 425 -21.36 -27.71 56.05
C GLU A 425 -22.56 -27.40 57.01
N ASN A 426 -23.42 -26.46 56.53
CA ASN A 426 -24.89 -26.54 56.38
C ASN A 426 -25.76 -27.12 57.54
N THR A 427 -26.78 -26.43 58.11
CA THR A 427 -27.94 -25.83 57.41
C THR A 427 -28.96 -25.18 58.37
N ASN A 428 -29.84 -24.32 57.81
CA ASN A 428 -31.25 -24.03 58.19
C ASN A 428 -31.65 -23.07 59.35
N ARG A 429 -32.20 -21.91 58.90
CA ARG A 429 -33.55 -21.32 59.19
C ARG A 429 -33.89 -20.60 60.52
N VAL A 430 -34.15 -19.28 60.34
CA VAL A 430 -35.37 -18.51 60.73
C VAL A 430 -35.86 -18.51 62.19
N SER A 431 -35.79 -17.35 62.86
CA SER A 431 -36.97 -16.56 63.32
C SER A 431 -36.58 -15.29 64.11
N ASP A 432 -37.37 -14.22 63.94
CA ASP A 432 -37.27 -12.92 64.63
C ASP A 432 -38.15 -12.82 65.91
N GLN A 433 -37.99 -11.70 66.65
CA GLN A 433 -38.85 -11.12 67.71
C GLN A 433 -38.65 -11.58 69.19
N ASP A 434 -38.80 -10.75 70.24
CA ASP A 434 -38.71 -9.27 70.44
C ASP A 434 -38.78 -8.92 71.98
N VAL A 435 -38.39 -7.70 72.39
CA VAL A 435 -38.66 -6.94 73.66
C VAL A 435 -38.28 -7.51 75.07
N GLY A 436 -37.69 -6.68 75.98
CA GLY A 436 -38.00 -6.85 77.43
C GLY A 436 -37.11 -6.38 78.62
N GLN A 437 -36.49 -5.19 78.64
CA GLN A 437 -36.20 -4.31 79.82
C GLN A 437 -35.87 -4.79 81.28
N GLN A 438 -34.80 -4.16 81.85
CA GLN A 438 -34.59 -3.63 83.24
C GLN A 438 -33.97 -4.43 84.43
N ALA A 439 -32.73 -4.01 84.77
CA ALA A 439 -32.28 -3.39 86.05
C ALA A 439 -31.80 -4.20 87.31
N LEU A 440 -30.48 -4.04 87.57
CA LEU A 440 -29.76 -3.76 88.85
C LEU A 440 -29.43 -4.86 89.92
N ASP A 441 -28.11 -4.96 90.17
CA ASP A 441 -27.34 -5.25 91.39
C ASP A 441 -27.52 -6.56 92.21
N SER A 442 -26.57 -7.49 92.08
CA SER A 442 -25.46 -7.65 93.08
C SER A 442 -24.55 -8.88 92.87
N THR A 443 -23.30 -8.61 92.47
CA THR A 443 -22.05 -9.10 93.14
C THR A 443 -21.64 -10.60 93.14
N LEU A 444 -20.49 -10.86 92.47
CA LEU A 444 -19.47 -11.94 92.65
C LEU A 444 -19.79 -13.41 92.28
N LEU A 445 -19.21 -13.89 91.15
CA LEU A 445 -18.00 -14.77 91.18
C LEU A 445 -17.42 -15.11 89.79
N VAL A 446 -16.17 -14.68 89.60
CA VAL A 446 -15.15 -14.95 88.55
C VAL A 446 -15.26 -16.25 87.72
N ARG A 447 -15.25 -16.10 86.38
CA ARG A 447 -14.34 -16.79 85.43
C ARG A 447 -14.27 -16.01 84.10
N PRO A 448 -13.16 -16.09 83.33
CA PRO A 448 -12.80 -15.04 82.36
C PRO A 448 -13.45 -15.19 80.98
N ASP A 449 -13.65 -14.05 80.33
CA ASP A 449 -14.24 -13.92 79.00
C ASP A 449 -13.29 -14.36 77.87
N THR A 450 -13.83 -15.06 76.88
CA THR A 450 -13.21 -15.27 75.56
C THR A 450 -14.19 -14.83 74.45
N VAL A 451 -14.74 -13.61 74.58
CA VAL A 451 -15.76 -13.04 73.67
C VAL A 451 -15.39 -11.61 73.21
N ASN A 452 -14.23 -11.08 73.61
CA ASN A 452 -13.83 -9.70 73.28
C ASN A 452 -12.91 -9.57 72.05
N ASP A 453 -12.19 -10.62 71.62
CA ASP A 453 -11.12 -10.45 70.63
C ASP A 453 -11.64 -10.20 69.19
N GLU A 454 -12.78 -10.75 68.77
CA GLU A 454 -13.37 -10.42 67.46
C GLU A 454 -13.87 -8.96 67.42
N ALA A 455 -14.62 -8.52 68.43
CA ALA A 455 -15.13 -7.15 68.51
C ALA A 455 -14.04 -6.09 68.72
N ILE A 456 -12.89 -6.46 69.31
CA ILE A 456 -11.70 -5.61 69.39
C ILE A 456 -10.94 -5.63 68.06
N SER A 457 -10.82 -6.78 67.38
CA SER A 457 -10.19 -6.90 66.07
C SER A 457 -10.92 -6.07 65.02
N GLU A 458 -12.25 -6.16 64.93
CA GLU A 458 -13.06 -5.34 64.01
C GLU A 458 -12.94 -3.84 64.30
N LYS A 459 -13.01 -3.43 65.59
CA LYS A 459 -12.80 -2.01 65.97
C LYS A 459 -11.40 -1.51 65.65
N THR A 460 -10.38 -2.35 65.80
CA THR A 460 -8.99 -2.00 65.51
C THR A 460 -8.77 -1.91 63.99
N GLY A 461 -9.35 -2.84 63.22
CA GLY A 461 -9.37 -2.79 61.75
C GLY A 461 -10.08 -1.55 61.22
N LEU A 462 -11.26 -1.21 61.73
CA LEU A 462 -11.98 0.02 61.37
C LEU A 462 -11.16 1.28 61.72
N GLY A 463 -10.48 1.29 62.87
CA GLY A 463 -9.55 2.37 63.23
C GLY A 463 -8.38 2.50 62.25
N THR A 464 -7.80 1.38 61.81
CA THR A 464 -6.73 1.37 60.78
C THR A 464 -7.24 1.86 59.43
N ILE A 465 -8.45 1.43 59.01
CA ILE A 465 -9.09 1.85 57.76
C ILE A 465 -9.39 3.37 57.77
N GLN A 466 -9.87 3.91 58.90
CA GLN A 466 -10.08 5.36 59.07
C GLN A 466 -8.76 6.14 58.96
N ILE A 467 -7.69 5.70 59.63
CA ILE A 467 -6.36 6.32 59.54
C ILE A 467 -5.85 6.29 58.09
N LEU A 468 -6.04 5.18 57.40
CA LEU A 468 -5.63 5.01 56.00
C LEU A 468 -6.41 5.95 55.07
N ALA A 469 -7.73 6.04 55.23
CA ALA A 469 -8.61 6.94 54.50
C ALA A 469 -8.26 8.42 54.74
N ASP A 470 -7.92 8.80 55.98
CA ASP A 470 -7.49 10.16 56.32
C ASP A 470 -6.09 10.51 55.82
N ALA A 471 -5.22 9.51 55.61
CA ALA A 471 -3.83 9.70 55.22
C ALA A 471 -3.61 9.66 53.70
N LEU A 472 -4.24 8.74 52.97
CA LEU A 472 -4.02 8.53 51.54
C LEU A 472 -4.19 9.81 50.69
N PRO A 473 -5.29 10.59 50.80
CA PRO A 473 -5.47 11.83 50.03
C PRO A 473 -4.41 12.90 50.35
N LYS A 474 -3.77 12.84 51.53
CA LYS A 474 -2.68 13.73 51.94
C LYS A 474 -1.31 13.25 51.44
N ILE A 475 -1.12 11.95 51.25
CA ILE A 475 0.12 11.34 50.78
C ILE A 475 0.22 11.39 49.24
N VAL A 476 -0.86 11.05 48.53
CA VAL A 476 -0.91 10.99 47.05
C VAL A 476 -0.27 12.21 46.36
N PRO A 477 -0.51 13.48 46.77
CA PRO A 477 0.11 14.64 46.14
C PRO A 477 1.64 14.67 46.19
N TYR A 478 2.25 14.08 47.22
CA TYR A 478 3.71 14.08 47.45
C TYR A 478 4.42 12.85 46.89
N VAL A 479 3.69 11.82 46.46
CA VAL A 479 4.27 10.66 45.76
C VAL A 479 4.48 11.00 44.29
N LEU A 480 5.66 10.65 43.76
CA LEU A 480 6.03 10.79 42.35
C LEU A 480 5.01 10.08 41.46
N ILE A 481 4.60 10.72 40.36
CA ILE A 481 3.47 10.28 39.54
C ILE A 481 3.60 8.80 39.11
N ASN A 482 4.78 8.39 38.63
CA ASN A 482 5.08 7.02 38.19
C ASN A 482 5.01 5.97 39.32
N HIS A 483 5.09 6.37 40.59
CA HIS A 483 4.99 5.45 41.74
C HIS A 483 3.67 5.60 42.51
N ARG A 484 2.68 6.30 41.94
CA ARG A 484 1.36 6.42 42.59
C ARG A 484 0.53 5.16 42.50
N GLU A 485 0.76 4.32 41.48
CA GLU A 485 0.10 3.03 41.30
C GLU A 485 0.33 2.07 42.48
N GLU A 486 1.49 2.15 43.15
CA GLU A 486 1.80 1.43 44.40
C GLU A 486 0.82 1.73 45.55
N LEU A 487 0.06 2.84 45.46
CA LEU A 487 -0.97 3.20 46.44
C LEU A 487 -2.33 2.56 46.13
N LEU A 488 -2.56 2.02 44.93
CA LEU A 488 -3.85 1.46 44.52
C LEU A 488 -4.35 0.34 45.45
N PRO A 489 -3.55 -0.66 45.87
CA PRO A 489 -4.02 -1.70 46.79
C PRO A 489 -4.51 -1.15 48.13
N LEU A 490 -3.87 -0.08 48.62
CA LEU A 490 -4.25 0.61 49.85
C LEU A 490 -5.54 1.44 49.68
N ILE A 491 -5.67 2.14 48.55
CA ILE A 491 -6.87 2.91 48.19
C ILE A 491 -8.07 1.97 48.02
N MET A 492 -7.92 0.87 47.29
CA MET A 492 -8.96 -0.15 47.10
C MET A 492 -9.41 -0.76 48.43
N CYS A 493 -8.47 -1.23 49.27
CA CYS A 493 -8.79 -1.81 50.58
C CYS A 493 -9.54 -0.82 51.49
N ALA A 494 -9.20 0.48 51.42
CA ALA A 494 -9.93 1.53 52.11
C ALA A 494 -11.35 1.71 51.54
N ILE A 495 -11.54 1.79 50.22
CA ILE A 495 -12.87 1.92 49.60
C ILE A 495 -13.75 0.69 49.89
N GLU A 496 -13.21 -0.51 49.83
CA GLU A 496 -13.98 -1.74 50.09
C GLU A 496 -14.61 -1.74 51.49
N ARG A 497 -13.83 -1.36 52.51
CA ARG A 497 -14.11 -1.64 53.92
C ARG A 497 -14.53 -0.42 54.77
N HIS A 498 -14.39 0.80 54.27
CA HIS A 498 -14.73 2.01 55.04
C HIS A 498 -16.25 2.15 55.24
N PRO A 499 -16.76 2.36 56.48
CA PRO A 499 -18.19 2.35 56.76
C PRO A 499 -18.93 3.58 56.20
N ASP A 500 -18.33 4.77 56.28
CA ASP A 500 -18.94 6.00 55.75
C ASP A 500 -18.83 6.10 54.22
N SER A 501 -19.95 6.46 53.58
CA SER A 501 -20.08 6.56 52.13
C SER A 501 -19.43 7.81 51.54
N SER A 502 -19.37 8.93 52.28
CA SER A 502 -18.78 10.17 51.76
C SER A 502 -17.25 10.08 51.67
N THR A 503 -16.62 9.42 52.65
CA THR A 503 -15.20 9.10 52.61
C THR A 503 -14.87 8.10 51.49
N ARG A 504 -15.74 7.10 51.25
CA ARG A 504 -15.56 6.17 50.12
C ARG A 504 -15.59 6.90 48.78
N ASP A 505 -16.59 7.76 48.54
CA ASP A 505 -16.66 8.56 47.31
C ASP A 505 -15.41 9.44 47.12
N SER A 506 -14.94 10.11 48.17
CA SER A 506 -13.69 10.89 48.12
C SER A 506 -12.45 10.03 47.78
N LEU A 507 -12.40 8.78 48.24
CA LEU A 507 -11.32 7.84 47.89
C LEU A 507 -11.46 7.29 46.46
N THR A 508 -12.69 7.03 46.00
CA THR A 508 -12.97 6.59 44.62
C THR A 508 -12.65 7.70 43.62
N HIS A 509 -13.02 8.95 43.91
CA HIS A 509 -12.56 10.13 43.17
C HIS A 509 -11.02 10.21 43.15
N THR A 510 -10.34 9.89 44.26
CA THR A 510 -8.87 9.86 44.34
C THR A 510 -8.26 8.73 43.50
N LEU A 511 -8.93 7.57 43.39
CA LEU A 511 -8.52 6.44 42.56
C LEU A 511 -8.53 6.82 41.06
N PHE A 512 -9.64 7.35 40.55
CA PHE A 512 -9.71 7.81 39.15
C PHE A 512 -8.81 9.02 38.86
N ASN A 513 -8.56 9.88 39.83
CA ASN A 513 -7.72 11.08 39.67
C ASN A 513 -6.26 10.90 40.09
N LEU A 514 -5.83 9.67 40.42
CA LEU A 514 -4.51 9.34 40.94
C LEU A 514 -3.38 9.89 40.05
N ILE A 515 -3.58 9.78 38.73
CA ILE A 515 -2.71 10.30 37.69
C ILE A 515 -3.50 11.33 36.85
N LYS A 516 -2.86 12.46 36.52
CA LYS A 516 -3.54 13.59 35.85
C LYS A 516 -3.79 13.32 34.37
N ARG A 517 -2.87 12.64 33.70
CA ARG A 517 -2.94 12.19 32.30
C ARG A 517 -2.36 10.77 32.25
N PRO A 518 -3.18 9.73 32.47
CA PRO A 518 -2.68 8.37 32.51
C PRO A 518 -2.32 7.90 31.10
N ASP A 519 -1.12 7.34 30.95
CA ASP A 519 -0.71 6.63 29.73
C ASP A 519 -1.49 5.31 29.55
N GLU A 520 -1.17 4.52 28.52
CA GLU A 520 -1.91 3.28 28.26
C GLU A 520 -1.75 2.22 29.35
N GLN A 521 -0.55 2.05 29.91
CA GLN A 521 -0.30 1.10 30.99
C GLN A 521 -1.02 1.55 32.27
N GLN A 522 -0.89 2.83 32.62
CA GLN A 522 -1.55 3.43 33.78
C GLN A 522 -3.08 3.36 33.67
N ARG A 523 -3.67 3.56 32.48
CA ARG A 523 -5.11 3.38 32.27
C ARG A 523 -5.54 1.94 32.52
N ARG A 524 -4.78 0.93 32.03
CA ARG A 524 -5.07 -0.48 32.30
C ARG A 524 -4.99 -0.79 33.79
N ILE A 525 -3.94 -0.36 34.49
CA ILE A 525 -3.78 -0.58 35.94
C ILE A 525 -4.94 0.05 36.74
N ILE A 526 -5.37 1.27 36.40
CA ILE A 526 -6.53 1.93 37.04
C ILE A 526 -7.83 1.17 36.73
N MET A 527 -8.00 0.69 35.49
CA MET A 527 -9.17 -0.07 35.06
C MET A 527 -9.26 -1.43 35.76
N ASP A 528 -8.16 -2.17 35.86
CA ASP A 528 -8.05 -3.44 36.59
C ASP A 528 -8.38 -3.25 38.08
N ALA A 529 -7.91 -2.16 38.68
CA ALA A 529 -8.27 -1.76 40.05
C ALA A 529 -9.78 -1.49 40.19
N CYS A 530 -10.39 -0.76 39.24
CA CYS A 530 -11.84 -0.53 39.21
C CYS A 530 -12.65 -1.83 39.06
N VAL A 531 -12.20 -2.76 38.21
CA VAL A 531 -12.85 -4.06 37.97
C VAL A 531 -12.76 -4.96 39.20
N CYS A 532 -11.58 -5.07 39.81
CA CYS A 532 -11.37 -5.83 41.05
C CYS A 532 -12.21 -5.24 42.21
N LEU A 533 -12.25 -3.91 42.33
CA LEU A 533 -13.11 -3.23 43.30
C LEU A 533 -14.60 -3.54 43.05
N ALA A 534 -15.07 -3.46 41.80
CA ALA A 534 -16.45 -3.78 41.42
C ALA A 534 -16.85 -5.24 41.75
N GLN A 535 -15.94 -6.19 41.54
CA GLN A 535 -16.11 -7.59 41.95
C GLN A 535 -16.29 -7.74 43.47
N ASN A 536 -15.52 -6.98 44.25
CA ASN A 536 -15.53 -7.07 45.72
C ASN A 536 -16.69 -6.33 46.38
N VAL A 537 -17.19 -5.23 45.79
CA VAL A 537 -18.28 -4.42 46.38
C VAL A 537 -19.69 -4.77 45.88
N GLY A 538 -19.79 -5.42 44.70
CA GLY A 538 -21.05 -5.86 44.11
C GLY A 538 -21.88 -4.75 43.43
N GLU A 539 -22.87 -5.17 42.64
CA GLU A 539 -23.58 -4.33 41.65
C GLU A 539 -24.09 -3.00 42.20
N MET A 540 -24.81 -3.02 43.33
CA MET A 540 -25.38 -1.83 43.95
C MET A 540 -24.33 -0.74 44.26
N ARG A 541 -23.14 -1.14 44.72
CA ARG A 541 -22.06 -0.18 45.05
C ARG A 541 -21.29 0.26 43.81
N THR A 542 -21.09 -0.62 42.83
CA THR A 542 -20.52 -0.25 41.52
C THR A 542 -21.36 0.86 40.85
N GLU A 543 -22.69 0.73 40.90
CA GLU A 543 -23.61 1.72 40.36
C GLU A 543 -23.59 3.06 41.10
N THR A 544 -23.49 3.07 42.43
CA THR A 544 -23.58 4.30 43.24
C THR A 544 -22.25 4.96 43.58
N GLU A 545 -21.13 4.23 43.47
CA GLU A 545 -19.80 4.71 43.87
C GLU A 545 -18.82 4.80 42.69
N LEU A 546 -18.87 3.88 41.70
CA LEU A 546 -17.93 3.87 40.56
C LEU A 546 -18.47 4.58 39.31
N LEU A 547 -19.71 4.26 38.87
CA LEU A 547 -20.28 4.90 37.66
C LEU A 547 -20.44 6.42 37.74
N PRO A 548 -20.73 7.07 38.89
CA PRO A 548 -20.79 8.54 38.95
C PRO A 548 -19.46 9.20 38.62
N GLN A 549 -18.33 8.59 39.03
CA GLN A 549 -16.98 9.08 38.70
C GLN A 549 -16.68 8.97 37.20
N CYS A 550 -17.21 7.94 36.52
CA CYS A 550 -17.17 7.85 35.06
C CYS A 550 -18.02 8.94 34.39
N TRP A 551 -19.24 9.19 34.88
CA TRP A 551 -20.13 10.23 34.37
C TRP A 551 -19.55 11.63 34.51
N GLU A 552 -18.98 11.99 35.67
CA GLU A 552 -18.37 13.31 35.90
C GLU A 552 -17.16 13.59 35.00
N GLN A 553 -16.45 12.55 34.55
CA GLN A 553 -15.23 12.67 33.75
C GLN A 553 -15.47 12.54 32.24
N ILE A 554 -16.70 12.26 31.80
CA ILE A 554 -17.05 12.02 30.40
C ILE A 554 -16.70 13.20 29.47
N SER A 555 -16.81 14.44 29.96
CA SER A 555 -16.49 15.67 29.22
C SER A 555 -15.24 16.38 29.75
N HIS A 556 -14.30 15.63 30.34
CA HIS A 556 -13.08 16.19 30.91
C HIS A 556 -12.16 16.80 29.82
N THR A 557 -11.42 17.86 30.15
CA THR A 557 -10.56 18.61 29.19
C THR A 557 -9.48 17.75 28.52
N TYR A 558 -8.77 16.93 29.30
CA TYR A 558 -7.81 15.94 28.81
C TYR A 558 -8.49 14.72 28.19
N GLU A 559 -8.07 14.34 26.98
CA GLU A 559 -8.62 13.21 26.23
C GLU A 559 -8.25 11.85 26.82
N GLU A 560 -7.09 11.75 27.48
CA GLU A 560 -6.60 10.55 28.16
C GLU A 560 -7.56 10.12 29.28
N ARG A 561 -8.26 11.08 29.89
CA ARG A 561 -9.30 10.82 30.92
C ARG A 561 -10.63 10.41 30.31
N ARG A 562 -11.06 11.05 29.21
CA ARG A 562 -12.27 10.64 28.47
C ARG A 562 -12.10 9.25 27.87
N LEU A 563 -10.88 8.91 27.44
CA LEU A 563 -10.47 7.57 27.02
C LEU A 563 -10.53 6.56 28.16
N LEU A 564 -10.02 6.90 29.35
CA LEU A 564 -10.16 6.04 30.54
C LEU A 564 -11.64 5.76 30.88
N VAL A 565 -12.52 6.78 30.79
CA VAL A 565 -13.98 6.59 30.96
C VAL A 565 -14.55 5.66 29.89
N ALA A 566 -14.18 5.86 28.63
CA ALA A 566 -14.63 5.02 27.51
C ALA A 566 -14.21 3.55 27.65
N GLN A 567 -13.02 3.28 28.21
CA GLN A 567 -12.54 1.93 28.49
C GLN A 567 -13.24 1.34 29.73
N SER A 568 -13.27 2.08 30.85
CA SER A 568 -13.82 1.61 32.14
C SER A 568 -15.29 1.19 32.05
N CYS A 569 -16.11 1.92 31.30
CA CYS A 569 -17.56 1.63 31.23
C CYS A 569 -17.88 0.28 30.56
N GLY A 570 -16.97 -0.26 29.73
CA GLY A 570 -17.16 -1.53 29.03
C GLY A 570 -16.88 -2.72 29.94
N GLU A 571 -15.78 -2.67 30.69
CA GLU A 571 -15.44 -3.68 31.69
C GLU A 571 -16.40 -3.65 32.89
N LEU A 572 -16.80 -2.45 33.35
CA LEU A 572 -17.73 -2.30 34.46
C LEU A 572 -19.17 -2.74 34.12
N ALA A 573 -19.54 -2.85 32.85
CA ALA A 573 -20.88 -3.27 32.43
C ALA A 573 -21.27 -4.67 32.94
N GLY A 574 -20.30 -5.56 33.13
CA GLY A 574 -20.53 -6.89 33.71
C GLY A 574 -20.90 -6.87 35.21
N PHE A 575 -20.60 -5.78 35.92
CA PHE A 575 -20.72 -5.65 37.38
C PHE A 575 -21.79 -4.65 37.81
N VAL A 576 -22.78 -4.37 36.96
CA VAL A 576 -23.96 -3.54 37.27
C VAL A 576 -25.23 -4.22 36.77
N ARG A 577 -26.38 -3.86 37.35
CA ARG A 577 -27.68 -4.39 36.95
C ARG A 577 -28.07 -4.00 35.53
N HIS A 578 -28.87 -4.84 34.89
CA HIS A 578 -29.22 -4.71 33.47
C HIS A 578 -29.90 -3.36 33.13
N GLU A 579 -30.72 -2.82 34.04
CA GLU A 579 -31.42 -1.53 33.91
C GLU A 579 -30.48 -0.31 33.90
N ILE A 580 -29.22 -0.48 34.31
CA ILE A 580 -28.17 0.57 34.27
C ILE A 580 -27.32 0.43 33.01
N ARG A 581 -27.22 -0.78 32.43
CA ARG A 581 -26.51 -1.03 31.18
C ARG A 581 -27.21 -0.34 30.01
N ASP A 582 -28.53 -0.54 29.89
CA ASP A 582 -29.35 -0.06 28.76
C ASP A 582 -29.82 1.40 28.91
N SER A 583 -29.66 1.99 30.10
CA SER A 583 -29.93 3.39 30.38
C SER A 583 -28.65 4.24 30.48
N LEU A 584 -27.87 4.09 31.56
CA LEU A 584 -26.75 4.97 31.88
C LEU A 584 -25.51 4.65 31.05
N ILE A 585 -25.04 3.39 31.03
CA ILE A 585 -23.82 3.03 30.30
C ILE A 585 -24.01 3.27 28.79
N LEU A 586 -25.16 2.89 28.22
CA LEU A 586 -25.48 3.20 26.82
C LEU A 586 -25.49 4.72 26.54
N SER A 587 -25.98 5.55 27.48
CA SER A 587 -25.94 7.02 27.31
C SER A 587 -24.52 7.61 27.38
N ILE A 588 -23.66 7.05 28.25
CA ILE A 588 -22.23 7.40 28.33
C ILE A 588 -21.54 7.06 27.01
N VAL A 589 -21.73 5.83 26.52
CA VAL A 589 -21.15 5.38 25.25
C VAL A 589 -21.66 6.22 24.08
N GLN A 590 -22.96 6.55 24.02
CA GLN A 590 -23.49 7.44 22.99
C GLN A 590 -22.80 8.81 22.98
N GLN A 591 -22.59 9.43 24.15
CA GLN A 591 -21.92 10.73 24.23
C GLN A 591 -20.44 10.64 23.84
N LEU A 592 -19.75 9.54 24.16
CA LEU A 592 -18.35 9.31 23.78
C LEU A 592 -18.17 8.98 22.28
N ILE A 593 -19.19 8.46 21.61
CA ILE A 593 -19.23 8.31 20.14
C ILE A 593 -19.26 9.68 19.43
N GLU A 594 -19.69 10.74 20.12
CA GLU A 594 -19.69 12.12 19.60
C GLU A 594 -18.43 12.92 20.01
N ASP A 595 -17.42 12.28 20.64
CA ASP A 595 -16.21 12.98 21.10
C ASP A 595 -15.37 13.53 19.94
N SER A 596 -14.73 14.69 20.17
CA SER A 596 -13.72 15.26 19.29
C SER A 596 -12.54 14.33 18.94
N ALA A 597 -12.05 13.55 19.91
CA ALA A 597 -10.84 12.73 19.77
C ALA A 597 -11.16 11.33 19.22
N SER A 598 -10.49 10.93 18.13
CA SER A 598 -10.76 9.64 17.49
C SER A 598 -10.43 8.43 18.37
N VAL A 599 -9.43 8.53 19.25
CA VAL A 599 -9.09 7.45 20.20
C VAL A 599 -10.23 7.19 21.21
N VAL A 600 -10.96 8.24 21.60
CA VAL A 600 -12.12 8.12 22.50
C VAL A 600 -13.29 7.48 21.77
N ARG A 601 -13.59 7.92 20.53
CA ARG A 601 -14.64 7.32 19.69
C ARG A 601 -14.34 5.85 19.34
N GLU A 602 -13.08 5.50 19.12
CA GLU A 602 -12.65 4.12 18.89
C GLU A 602 -12.92 3.25 20.12
N ALA A 603 -12.49 3.69 21.31
CA ALA A 603 -12.78 2.98 22.56
C ALA A 603 -14.29 2.87 22.83
N ALA A 604 -15.08 3.90 22.50
CA ALA A 604 -16.53 3.87 22.60
C ALA A 604 -17.16 2.84 21.63
N ALA A 605 -16.62 2.67 20.42
CA ALA A 605 -17.07 1.63 19.49
C ALA A 605 -16.80 0.21 20.01
N ARG A 606 -15.60 -0.02 20.57
CA ARG A 606 -15.23 -1.29 21.23
C ARG A 606 -16.13 -1.60 22.43
N ASN A 607 -16.34 -0.61 23.29
CA ASN A 607 -17.22 -0.69 24.45
C ASN A 607 -18.66 -1.02 24.03
N LEU A 608 -19.20 -0.33 23.03
CA LEU A 608 -20.54 -0.64 22.50
C LEU A 608 -20.64 -2.11 22.07
N ALA A 609 -19.61 -2.66 21.42
CA ALA A 609 -19.57 -4.07 21.01
C ALA A 609 -19.57 -5.04 22.22
N MET A 610 -18.84 -4.73 23.29
CA MET A 610 -18.83 -5.48 24.55
C MET A 610 -20.17 -5.42 25.30
N LEU A 611 -20.90 -4.32 25.14
CA LEU A 611 -22.17 -4.07 25.84
C LEU A 611 -23.35 -4.88 25.28
N LEU A 612 -23.39 -5.14 23.96
CA LEU A 612 -24.56 -5.80 23.33
C LEU A 612 -24.86 -7.21 23.88
N PRO A 613 -23.88 -8.10 24.09
CA PRO A 613 -24.12 -9.42 24.70
C PRO A 613 -24.67 -9.34 26.14
N LEU A 614 -24.57 -8.19 26.81
CA LEU A 614 -25.02 -7.98 28.19
C LEU A 614 -26.44 -7.40 28.29
N PHE A 615 -27.08 -7.07 27.16
CA PHE A 615 -28.46 -6.57 27.09
C PHE A 615 -29.49 -7.72 27.08
N PRO A 616 -30.55 -7.66 27.91
CA PRO A 616 -31.54 -8.73 28.02
C PRO A 616 -32.59 -8.74 26.91
N SER A 617 -32.80 -7.61 26.23
CA SER A 617 -33.74 -7.47 25.11
C SER A 617 -33.12 -6.67 23.97
N VAL A 618 -33.73 -6.76 22.79
CA VAL A 618 -33.33 -6.02 21.57
C VAL A 618 -34.11 -4.71 21.38
N ASP A 619 -34.77 -4.19 22.42
CA ASP A 619 -35.63 -3.00 22.31
C ASP A 619 -34.86 -1.73 21.89
N LYS A 620 -33.55 -1.70 22.17
CA LYS A 620 -32.63 -0.61 21.76
C LYS A 620 -31.99 -0.85 20.38
N TYR A 621 -32.34 -1.92 19.66
CA TYR A 621 -31.62 -2.36 18.45
C TYR A 621 -31.43 -1.24 17.41
N PHE A 622 -32.51 -0.56 17.01
CA PHE A 622 -32.44 0.51 16.02
C PHE A 622 -31.58 1.70 16.46
N LYS A 623 -31.46 1.95 17.78
CA LYS A 623 -30.55 3.00 18.29
C LYS A 623 -29.09 2.57 18.21
N VAL A 624 -28.80 1.30 18.50
CA VAL A 624 -27.45 0.73 18.33
C VAL A 624 -27.07 0.68 16.85
N GLU A 625 -28.00 0.31 15.96
CA GLU A 625 -27.81 0.31 14.51
C GLU A 625 -27.50 1.72 13.96
N GLU A 626 -28.22 2.75 14.43
CA GLU A 626 -27.93 4.16 14.11
C GLU A 626 -26.49 4.54 14.53
N LEU A 627 -26.10 4.24 15.77
CA LEU A 627 -24.75 4.51 16.30
C LEU A 627 -23.65 3.74 15.54
N MET A 628 -23.93 2.49 15.15
CA MET A 628 -23.04 1.70 14.31
C MET A 628 -22.84 2.37 12.95
N PHE A 629 -23.90 2.81 12.25
CA PHE A 629 -23.75 3.52 10.98
C PHE A 629 -23.05 4.88 11.12
N GLN A 630 -23.25 5.59 12.24
CA GLN A 630 -22.50 6.81 12.56
C GLN A 630 -20.98 6.55 12.67
N LEU A 631 -20.60 5.49 13.40
CA LEU A 631 -19.19 5.07 13.58
C LEU A 631 -18.56 4.48 12.30
N ILE A 632 -19.32 3.76 11.48
CA ILE A 632 -18.86 3.27 10.17
C ILE A 632 -18.57 4.45 9.23
N CYS A 633 -19.32 5.55 9.34
CA CYS A 633 -19.03 6.76 8.58
C CYS A 633 -18.11 7.74 9.35
N ASP A 634 -17.36 7.33 10.37
CA ASP A 634 -16.41 8.21 11.06
C ASP A 634 -15.32 8.76 10.11
N PRO A 635 -14.85 10.01 10.25
CA PRO A 635 -13.73 10.52 9.45
C PRO A 635 -12.37 9.87 9.77
N SER A 636 -12.22 9.19 10.91
CA SER A 636 -10.99 8.48 11.28
C SER A 636 -11.06 7.01 10.87
N GLY A 637 -10.10 6.59 10.03
CA GLY A 637 -9.98 5.19 9.63
C GLY A 637 -9.83 4.22 10.81
N VAL A 638 -9.22 4.61 11.92
CA VAL A 638 -9.02 3.73 13.09
C VAL A 638 -10.36 3.37 13.74
N VAL A 639 -11.25 4.37 13.91
CA VAL A 639 -12.61 4.17 14.43
C VAL A 639 -13.40 3.22 13.51
N VAL A 640 -13.28 3.41 12.20
CA VAL A 640 -13.89 2.55 11.18
C VAL A 640 -13.38 1.12 11.24
N GLU A 641 -12.06 0.89 11.34
CA GLU A 641 -11.49 -0.47 11.43
C GLU A 641 -12.01 -1.23 12.66
N SER A 642 -11.98 -0.62 13.83
CA SER A 642 -12.47 -1.24 15.07
C SER A 642 -13.99 -1.46 15.02
N THR A 643 -14.74 -0.56 14.38
CA THR A 643 -16.18 -0.72 14.17
C THR A 643 -16.52 -1.87 13.24
N LEU A 644 -15.80 -2.02 12.10
CA LEU A 644 -16.01 -3.10 11.14
C LEU A 644 -15.64 -4.47 11.74
N LYS A 645 -14.58 -4.55 12.55
CA LYS A 645 -14.06 -5.82 13.09
C LYS A 645 -14.78 -6.29 14.35
N GLU A 646 -15.23 -5.38 15.20
CA GLU A 646 -15.75 -5.70 16.54
C GLU A 646 -17.24 -5.37 16.68
N LEU A 647 -17.65 -4.14 16.38
CA LEU A 647 -19.05 -3.71 16.56
C LEU A 647 -20.00 -4.33 15.54
N VAL A 648 -19.64 -4.37 14.26
CA VAL A 648 -20.53 -4.94 13.21
C VAL A 648 -20.87 -6.41 13.47
N PRO A 649 -19.92 -7.32 13.72
CA PRO A 649 -20.24 -8.70 14.08
C PRO A 649 -21.07 -8.81 15.36
N ALA A 650 -20.82 -7.96 16.36
CA ALA A 650 -21.61 -7.93 17.60
C ALA A 650 -23.08 -7.53 17.34
N VAL A 651 -23.32 -6.48 16.54
CA VAL A 651 -24.67 -6.01 16.17
C VAL A 651 -25.44 -7.08 15.38
N ILE A 652 -24.79 -7.72 14.40
CA ILE A 652 -25.41 -8.80 13.61
C ILE A 652 -25.77 -10.00 14.49
N LYS A 653 -24.86 -10.43 15.36
CA LYS A 653 -25.06 -11.57 16.27
C LYS A 653 -26.14 -11.30 17.32
N TRP A 654 -26.18 -10.09 17.89
CA TRP A 654 -27.13 -9.71 18.93
C TRP A 654 -28.56 -9.50 18.39
N GLY A 655 -28.71 -8.79 17.28
CA GLY A 655 -30.04 -8.45 16.75
C GLY A 655 -30.66 -9.45 15.76
N ASN A 656 -29.85 -10.32 15.14
CA ASN A 656 -30.26 -11.27 14.09
C ASN A 656 -31.05 -10.64 12.90
N ASN A 657 -30.94 -9.33 12.70
CA ASN A 657 -31.75 -8.57 11.75
C ASN A 657 -30.95 -8.14 10.49
N LEU A 658 -30.12 -9.06 9.98
CA LEU A 658 -29.23 -8.82 8.83
C LEU A 658 -29.97 -8.18 7.62
N GLY A 659 -31.20 -8.60 7.33
CA GLY A 659 -31.98 -8.06 6.22
C GLY A 659 -32.30 -6.57 6.36
N HIS A 660 -32.51 -6.07 7.59
CA HIS A 660 -32.68 -4.65 7.84
C HIS A 660 -31.37 -3.88 7.62
N VAL A 661 -30.28 -4.35 8.22
CA VAL A 661 -28.94 -3.73 8.07
C VAL A 661 -28.54 -3.61 6.61
N LEU A 662 -28.73 -4.67 5.81
CA LEU A 662 -28.44 -4.68 4.37
C LEU A 662 -29.29 -3.67 3.59
N LYS A 663 -30.58 -3.53 3.93
CA LYS A 663 -31.48 -2.55 3.31
C LYS A 663 -31.08 -1.11 3.66
N VAL A 664 -30.77 -0.84 4.93
CA VAL A 664 -30.26 0.46 5.38
C VAL A 664 -28.93 0.79 4.68
N LEU A 665 -28.01 -0.18 4.63
CA LEU A 665 -26.71 -0.06 3.96
C LEU A 665 -26.83 0.33 2.48
N LEU A 666 -27.61 -0.40 1.68
CA LEU A 666 -27.81 -0.07 0.27
C LEU A 666 -28.46 1.32 0.10
N SER A 667 -29.36 1.71 1.00
CA SER A 667 -29.96 3.05 1.00
C SER A 667 -28.95 4.15 1.37
N HIS A 668 -28.01 3.89 2.27
CA HIS A 668 -26.94 4.83 2.66
C HIS A 668 -25.90 4.99 1.54
N ILE A 669 -25.54 3.90 0.87
CA ILE A 669 -24.65 3.91 -0.32
C ILE A 669 -25.26 4.78 -1.41
N LEU A 670 -26.50 4.49 -1.82
CA LEU A 670 -27.16 5.22 -2.89
C LEU A 670 -27.47 6.67 -2.52
N SER A 671 -27.98 6.95 -1.32
CA SER A 671 -28.29 8.32 -0.91
C SER A 671 -27.05 9.19 -0.77
N SER A 672 -25.89 8.63 -0.39
CA SER A 672 -24.61 9.37 -0.37
C SER A 672 -24.23 9.88 -1.76
N ALA A 673 -24.41 9.07 -2.82
CA ALA A 673 -24.18 9.51 -4.19
C ALA A 673 -25.30 10.41 -4.75
N GLN A 674 -26.56 10.11 -4.46
CA GLN A 674 -27.73 10.83 -5.01
C GLN A 674 -27.91 12.25 -4.45
N ARG A 675 -27.47 12.50 -3.20
CA ARG A 675 -27.47 13.85 -2.58
C ARG A 675 -26.49 14.81 -3.26
N CYS A 676 -25.47 14.30 -3.93
CA CYS A 676 -24.49 15.12 -4.65
C CYS A 676 -25.10 15.81 -5.89
N PRO A 677 -24.62 17.01 -6.26
CA PRO A 677 -25.07 17.69 -7.47
C PRO A 677 -24.67 16.88 -8.73
N PRO A 678 -25.45 16.99 -9.82
CA PRO A 678 -25.09 16.38 -11.09
C PRO A 678 -23.86 17.09 -11.70
N LEU A 679 -23.10 16.36 -12.52
CA LEU A 679 -21.91 16.89 -13.20
C LEU A 679 -22.24 17.99 -14.22
N SER A 680 -23.43 17.93 -14.82
CA SER A 680 -23.95 18.95 -15.73
C SER A 680 -25.41 19.25 -15.44
N GLY A 681 -25.79 20.53 -15.47
CA GLY A 681 -27.18 20.98 -15.37
C GLY A 681 -27.98 20.85 -16.67
N VAL A 682 -27.38 20.37 -17.76
CA VAL A 682 -28.05 20.19 -19.06
C VAL A 682 -28.91 18.94 -19.03
N GLU A 683 -30.23 19.10 -18.90
CA GLU A 683 -31.19 17.99 -18.94
C GLU A 683 -31.01 17.13 -20.20
N GLY A 684 -31.04 15.80 -20.01
CA GLY A 684 -30.83 14.84 -21.10
C GLY A 684 -29.37 14.68 -21.55
N SER A 685 -28.41 15.36 -20.93
CA SER A 685 -26.99 15.03 -21.13
C SER A 685 -26.59 13.77 -20.36
N MET A 686 -25.55 13.08 -20.82
CA MET A 686 -24.94 11.96 -20.11
C MET A 686 -24.40 12.39 -18.74
N GLU A 687 -23.72 13.54 -18.69
CA GLU A 687 -23.14 14.14 -17.49
C GLU A 687 -24.18 14.54 -16.43
N SER A 688 -25.43 14.84 -16.82
CA SER A 688 -26.51 15.12 -15.85
C SER A 688 -26.94 13.92 -14.99
N HIS A 689 -26.55 12.71 -15.38
CA HIS A 689 -26.81 11.49 -14.60
C HIS A 689 -25.69 11.23 -13.57
N LEU A 690 -24.45 11.61 -13.90
CA LEU A 690 -23.27 11.44 -13.07
C LEU A 690 -23.22 12.49 -11.95
N ARG A 691 -22.52 12.18 -10.85
CA ARG A 691 -22.50 12.98 -9.62
C ARG A 691 -21.11 13.52 -9.29
N VAL A 692 -21.04 14.77 -8.83
CA VAL A 692 -19.82 15.35 -8.28
C VAL A 692 -19.71 14.96 -6.81
N LEU A 693 -18.97 13.89 -6.51
CA LEU A 693 -18.71 13.49 -5.13
C LEU A 693 -17.70 14.44 -4.47
N GLY A 694 -17.92 14.78 -3.19
CA GLY A 694 -16.91 15.37 -2.32
C GLY A 694 -16.00 14.29 -1.71
N GLU A 695 -14.96 14.72 -0.98
CA GLU A 695 -14.07 13.79 -0.26
C GLU A 695 -14.84 12.98 0.79
N ARG A 696 -15.77 13.62 1.49
CA ARG A 696 -16.60 12.99 2.53
C ARG A 696 -17.53 11.94 1.96
N GLU A 697 -18.17 12.20 0.81
CA GLU A 697 -19.07 11.24 0.17
C GLU A 697 -18.29 10.09 -0.47
N ARG A 698 -17.11 10.35 -1.07
CA ARG A 698 -16.20 9.28 -1.53
C ARG A 698 -15.81 8.35 -0.38
N TRP A 699 -15.39 8.92 0.75
CA TRP A 699 -15.04 8.16 1.95
C TRP A 699 -16.22 7.32 2.44
N ASN A 700 -17.38 7.93 2.64
CA ASN A 700 -18.57 7.22 3.11
C ASN A 700 -18.97 6.08 2.16
N ILE A 701 -18.94 6.29 0.83
CA ILE A 701 -19.27 5.24 -0.14
C ILE A 701 -18.22 4.11 -0.11
N ASP A 702 -16.91 4.42 -0.05
CA ASP A 702 -15.88 3.37 0.05
C ASP A 702 -16.07 2.52 1.31
N ILE A 703 -16.25 3.14 2.48
CA ILE A 703 -16.41 2.42 3.73
C ILE A 703 -17.72 1.63 3.79
N LEU A 704 -18.83 2.16 3.26
CA LEU A 704 -20.08 1.40 3.17
C LEU A 704 -19.96 0.21 2.19
N LEU A 705 -19.22 0.35 1.09
CA LEU A 705 -18.88 -0.79 0.22
C LEU A 705 -17.95 -1.80 0.92
N ARG A 706 -17.07 -1.36 1.83
CA ARG A 706 -16.29 -2.27 2.69
C ARG A 706 -17.19 -3.02 3.68
N LEU A 707 -18.15 -2.34 4.32
CA LEU A 707 -19.16 -3.01 5.16
C LEU A 707 -19.93 -4.08 4.38
N LEU A 708 -20.28 -3.81 3.12
CA LEU A 708 -20.95 -4.78 2.25
C LEU A 708 -20.11 -6.04 2.00
N VAL A 709 -18.77 -5.92 1.94
CA VAL A 709 -17.83 -7.05 1.87
C VAL A 709 -17.79 -7.80 3.20
N GLU A 710 -17.67 -7.11 4.35
CA GLU A 710 -17.65 -7.74 5.68
C GLU A 710 -18.97 -8.47 6.01
N LEU A 711 -20.10 -8.03 5.45
CA LEU A 711 -21.40 -8.68 5.61
C LEU A 711 -21.60 -9.88 4.68
N LEU A 712 -20.82 -10.02 3.60
CA LEU A 712 -20.98 -11.08 2.59
C LEU A 712 -20.93 -12.52 3.17
N PRO A 713 -20.06 -12.88 4.13
CA PRO A 713 -20.06 -14.20 4.76
C PRO A 713 -21.37 -14.50 5.50
N PHE A 714 -21.97 -13.48 6.14
CA PHE A 714 -23.25 -13.61 6.83
C PHE A 714 -24.41 -13.76 5.84
N VAL A 715 -24.38 -13.06 4.71
CA VAL A 715 -25.36 -13.23 3.61
C VAL A 715 -25.29 -14.66 3.07
N HIS A 716 -24.08 -15.12 2.76
CA HIS A 716 -23.85 -16.47 2.24
C HIS A 716 -24.31 -17.56 3.24
N HIS A 717 -23.95 -17.43 4.52
CA HIS A 717 -24.39 -18.36 5.56
C HIS A 717 -25.93 -18.39 5.68
N LYS A 718 -26.58 -17.22 5.71
CA LYS A 718 -28.05 -17.12 5.79
C LYS A 718 -28.73 -17.65 4.53
N ALA A 719 -28.15 -17.47 3.35
CA ALA A 719 -28.66 -18.06 2.10
C ALA A 719 -28.64 -19.60 2.16
N ILE A 720 -27.56 -20.20 2.66
CA ILE A 720 -27.48 -21.66 2.86
C ILE A 720 -28.48 -22.13 3.93
N GLU A 721 -28.53 -21.47 5.09
CA GLU A 721 -29.43 -21.82 6.20
C GLU A 721 -30.91 -21.81 5.79
N THR A 722 -31.30 -20.81 4.98
CA THR A 722 -32.68 -20.63 4.51
C THR A 722 -32.99 -21.37 3.21
N CYS A 723 -32.08 -22.20 2.68
CA CYS A 723 -32.25 -22.89 1.40
C CYS A 723 -33.42 -23.89 1.45
N PRO A 724 -34.52 -23.65 0.70
CA PRO A 724 -35.74 -24.45 0.80
C PRO A 724 -35.64 -25.82 0.12
N PHE A 725 -34.51 -26.12 -0.54
CA PHE A 725 -34.27 -27.34 -1.31
C PHE A 725 -33.32 -28.32 -0.61
N SER A 726 -32.93 -28.04 0.64
CA SER A 726 -31.90 -28.77 1.39
C SER A 726 -32.38 -30.15 1.87
N SER A 727 -31.88 -31.24 1.28
CA SER A 727 -31.95 -32.58 1.87
C SER A 727 -30.68 -32.87 2.67
N THR A 728 -30.84 -33.17 3.96
CA THR A 728 -29.80 -33.61 4.92
C THR A 728 -28.53 -34.25 4.33
N THR A 729 -27.43 -33.49 4.31
CA THR A 729 -26.06 -34.03 4.30
C THR A 729 -25.19 -33.23 5.26
N GLU A 730 -25.01 -33.77 6.47
CA GLU A 730 -23.90 -33.38 7.32
C GLU A 730 -22.57 -33.71 6.60
N THR A 731 -21.53 -32.88 6.74
CA THR A 731 -20.16 -33.10 6.23
C THR A 731 -19.85 -32.83 4.74
N THR A 732 -20.16 -31.63 4.23
CA THR A 732 -19.26 -30.88 3.32
C THR A 732 -19.72 -29.41 3.21
N GLN A 733 -18.85 -28.50 2.76
CA GLN A 733 -19.27 -27.12 2.44
C GLN A 733 -20.40 -27.16 1.40
N ALA A 734 -21.54 -26.53 1.70
CA ALA A 734 -22.70 -26.51 0.82
C ALA A 734 -22.43 -25.63 -0.40
N VAL A 735 -21.92 -26.23 -1.49
CA VAL A 735 -21.67 -25.55 -2.76
C VAL A 735 -22.98 -25.41 -3.54
N LEU A 736 -23.25 -24.19 -4.02
CA LEU A 736 -24.40 -23.89 -4.87
C LEU A 736 -24.22 -24.49 -6.28
N SER A 737 -24.67 -25.74 -6.47
CA SER A 737 -24.55 -26.46 -7.74
C SER A 737 -25.54 -25.98 -8.81
N THR A 738 -25.23 -26.26 -10.09
CA THR A 738 -26.19 -26.05 -11.20
C THR A 738 -27.50 -26.82 -11.02
N THR A 739 -27.48 -27.98 -10.36
CA THR A 739 -28.69 -28.75 -10.03
C THR A 739 -29.58 -28.04 -9.01
N LEU A 740 -28.98 -27.37 -8.02
CA LEU A 740 -29.72 -26.55 -7.06
C LEU A 740 -30.31 -25.30 -7.73
N LEU A 741 -29.59 -24.69 -8.67
CA LEU A 741 -30.07 -23.55 -9.45
C LEU A 741 -31.23 -23.92 -10.40
N ASP A 742 -31.23 -25.12 -10.97
CA ASP A 742 -32.36 -25.65 -11.76
C ASP A 742 -33.60 -25.93 -10.88
N LEU A 743 -33.42 -26.44 -9.66
CA LEU A 743 -34.51 -26.56 -8.68
C LEU A 743 -35.08 -25.20 -8.27
N TYR A 744 -34.20 -24.22 -8.00
CA TYR A 744 -34.58 -22.83 -7.72
C TYR A 744 -35.38 -22.21 -8.87
N ALA A 745 -34.92 -22.34 -10.12
CA ALA A 745 -35.60 -21.80 -11.29
C ALA A 745 -37.00 -22.39 -11.53
N ARG A 746 -37.19 -23.68 -11.18
CA ARG A 746 -38.49 -24.39 -11.25
C ARG A 746 -39.36 -24.16 -10.02
N GLY A 747 -38.80 -23.62 -8.94
CA GLY A 747 -39.45 -23.44 -7.65
C GLY A 747 -40.66 -22.49 -7.71
N GLN A 748 -41.64 -22.77 -6.83
CA GLN A 748 -42.74 -21.86 -6.49
C GLN A 748 -42.54 -21.27 -5.08
N VAL A 749 -41.33 -21.36 -4.54
CA VAL A 749 -40.97 -20.98 -3.17
C VAL A 749 -39.92 -19.87 -3.24
N GLU A 750 -40.17 -18.77 -2.55
CA GLU A 750 -39.28 -17.61 -2.46
C GLU A 750 -38.03 -17.97 -1.63
N TRP A 751 -36.85 -17.52 -2.05
CA TRP A 751 -35.58 -17.74 -1.35
C TRP A 751 -34.89 -16.40 -1.04
N ASP A 752 -35.60 -15.54 -0.29
CA ASP A 752 -35.25 -14.13 -0.04
C ASP A 752 -33.77 -13.83 0.20
N ALA A 753 -33.09 -14.60 1.06
CA ALA A 753 -31.69 -14.36 1.42
C ALA A 753 -30.71 -14.61 0.26
N PHE A 754 -31.05 -15.52 -0.66
CA PHE A 754 -30.30 -15.79 -1.88
C PHE A 754 -30.72 -14.81 -3.00
N GLU A 755 -32.02 -14.57 -3.13
CA GLU A 755 -32.59 -13.64 -4.11
C GLU A 755 -32.05 -12.22 -3.93
N TRP A 756 -31.96 -11.72 -2.69
CA TRP A 756 -31.48 -10.38 -2.35
C TRP A 756 -30.19 -9.98 -3.11
N MET A 757 -29.26 -10.90 -3.33
CA MET A 757 -28.03 -10.66 -4.08
C MET A 757 -28.29 -10.15 -5.52
N HIS A 758 -29.10 -10.87 -6.31
CA HIS A 758 -29.34 -10.53 -7.71
C HIS A 758 -30.62 -9.70 -7.93
N VAL A 759 -31.48 -9.61 -6.92
CA VAL A 759 -32.78 -8.92 -6.95
C VAL A 759 -32.72 -7.51 -6.36
N GLU A 760 -31.77 -7.23 -5.45
CA GLU A 760 -31.58 -5.91 -4.82
C GLU A 760 -30.11 -5.44 -4.83
N CYS A 761 -29.15 -6.27 -4.42
CA CYS A 761 -27.75 -5.85 -4.27
C CYS A 761 -27.11 -5.47 -5.61
N PHE A 762 -27.07 -6.37 -6.60
CA PHE A 762 -26.49 -6.05 -7.92
C PHE A 762 -27.22 -4.87 -8.62
N PRO A 763 -28.56 -4.79 -8.67
CA PRO A 763 -29.26 -3.61 -9.20
C PRO A 763 -28.84 -2.29 -8.56
N ASN A 764 -28.69 -2.25 -7.22
CA ASN A 764 -28.29 -1.04 -6.51
C ASN A 764 -26.80 -0.69 -6.73
N LEU A 765 -25.92 -1.68 -6.88
CA LEU A 765 -24.51 -1.46 -7.25
C LEU A 765 -24.36 -0.98 -8.71
N ILE A 766 -25.16 -1.51 -9.63
CA ILE A 766 -25.25 -1.04 -11.02
C ILE A 766 -25.76 0.41 -11.05
N GLN A 767 -26.80 0.74 -10.25
CA GLN A 767 -27.29 2.11 -10.13
C GLN A 767 -26.21 3.05 -9.56
N LEU A 768 -25.49 2.62 -8.51
CA LEU A 768 -24.35 3.38 -7.97
C LEU A 768 -23.31 3.65 -9.04
N ALA A 769 -22.87 2.64 -9.79
CA ALA A 769 -21.87 2.78 -10.84
C ALA A 769 -22.30 3.79 -11.92
N CYS A 770 -23.59 3.80 -12.28
CA CYS A 770 -24.18 4.78 -13.22
C CYS A 770 -24.30 6.21 -12.64
N LEU A 771 -24.05 6.43 -11.35
CA LEU A 771 -23.88 7.75 -10.73
C LEU A 771 -22.40 8.17 -10.66
N LEU A 772 -21.45 7.24 -10.75
CA LEU A 772 -20.02 7.51 -10.60
C LEU A 772 -19.38 8.01 -11.91
N PRO A 773 -18.70 9.17 -11.90
CA PRO A 773 -17.91 9.60 -13.06
C PRO A 773 -16.72 8.66 -13.30
N GLN A 774 -16.18 8.73 -14.52
CA GLN A 774 -15.03 7.92 -14.95
C GLN A 774 -13.78 8.10 -14.05
N LYS A 775 -13.59 9.28 -13.44
CA LYS A 775 -12.44 9.55 -12.55
C LYS A 775 -12.48 8.78 -11.22
N ASP A 776 -13.64 8.27 -10.80
CA ASP A 776 -13.81 7.59 -9.52
C ASP A 776 -13.57 6.06 -9.63
N ASP A 777 -12.52 5.67 -10.36
CA ASP A 777 -12.11 4.27 -10.57
C ASP A 777 -11.81 3.51 -9.27
N ASN A 778 -11.41 4.20 -8.20
CA ASN A 778 -11.23 3.59 -6.88
C ASN A 778 -12.54 2.97 -6.34
N LEU A 779 -13.67 3.65 -6.49
CA LEU A 779 -14.97 3.15 -6.06
C LEU A 779 -15.46 2.03 -7.00
N ARG A 780 -15.20 2.14 -8.31
CA ARG A 780 -15.48 1.07 -9.27
C ARG A 780 -14.67 -0.19 -8.96
N ASN A 781 -13.39 -0.05 -8.62
CA ASN A 781 -12.50 -1.15 -8.19
C ASN A 781 -13.02 -1.79 -6.88
N ARG A 782 -13.52 -1.01 -5.93
CA ARG A 782 -14.18 -1.55 -4.72
C ARG A 782 -15.41 -2.39 -5.06
N ILE A 783 -16.27 -1.94 -5.98
CA ILE A 783 -17.42 -2.72 -6.46
C ILE A 783 -16.96 -4.00 -7.17
N SER A 784 -15.98 -3.93 -8.08
CA SER A 784 -15.42 -5.10 -8.76
C SER A 784 -14.83 -6.11 -7.78
N LYS A 785 -14.10 -5.66 -6.75
CA LYS A 785 -13.57 -6.52 -5.68
C LYS A 785 -14.68 -7.21 -4.90
N PHE A 786 -15.79 -6.52 -4.59
CA PHE A 786 -16.97 -7.16 -4.00
C PHE A 786 -17.55 -8.25 -4.91
N LEU A 787 -17.71 -8.00 -6.22
CA LEU A 787 -18.21 -9.01 -7.17
C LEU A 787 -17.27 -10.23 -7.29
N LEU A 788 -15.96 -10.01 -7.26
CA LEU A 788 -14.97 -11.09 -7.19
C LEU A 788 -15.11 -11.89 -5.88
N SER A 789 -15.27 -11.24 -4.73
CA SER A 789 -15.57 -11.94 -3.46
C SER A 789 -16.88 -12.73 -3.52
N VAL A 790 -17.92 -12.22 -4.18
CA VAL A 790 -19.17 -12.97 -4.40
C VAL A 790 -18.90 -14.23 -5.22
N SER A 791 -18.07 -14.18 -6.26
CA SER A 791 -17.69 -15.37 -7.03
C SER A 791 -16.92 -16.42 -6.21
N GLN A 792 -16.10 -15.97 -5.24
CA GLN A 792 -15.37 -16.84 -4.31
C GLN A 792 -16.30 -17.53 -3.30
N TRP A 793 -17.28 -16.81 -2.75
CA TRP A 793 -18.22 -17.37 -1.78
C TRP A 793 -19.30 -18.25 -2.42
N PHE A 794 -19.93 -17.78 -3.51
CA PHE A 794 -21.08 -18.46 -4.14
C PHE A 794 -20.66 -19.45 -5.26
N GLY A 795 -19.39 -19.42 -5.70
CA GLY A 795 -18.82 -20.34 -6.66
C GLY A 795 -19.13 -20.03 -8.14
N ASP A 796 -18.51 -20.80 -9.04
CA ASP A 796 -18.63 -20.57 -10.49
C ASP A 796 -20.06 -20.80 -11.01
N SER A 797 -20.78 -21.80 -10.50
CA SER A 797 -22.15 -22.09 -10.94
C SER A 797 -23.08 -20.88 -10.77
N TYR A 798 -23.03 -20.22 -9.61
CA TYR A 798 -23.73 -18.96 -9.37
C TYR A 798 -23.21 -17.82 -10.25
N THR A 799 -21.88 -17.71 -10.39
CA THR A 799 -21.23 -16.67 -11.20
C THR A 799 -21.62 -16.77 -12.68
N THR A 800 -21.76 -17.99 -13.22
CA THR A 800 -22.12 -18.29 -14.62
C THR A 800 -23.62 -18.21 -14.85
N CYS A 801 -24.45 -18.78 -13.97
CA CYS A 801 -25.88 -18.93 -14.21
C CYS A 801 -26.72 -17.75 -13.68
N ILE A 802 -26.22 -16.98 -12.71
CA ILE A 802 -26.96 -15.90 -12.05
C ILE A 802 -26.25 -14.55 -12.23
N MET A 803 -25.01 -14.39 -11.75
CA MET A 803 -24.35 -13.08 -11.75
C MET A 803 -24.05 -12.56 -13.17
N LEU A 804 -23.50 -13.41 -14.04
CA LEU A 804 -23.17 -13.04 -15.42
C LEU A 804 -24.39 -12.57 -16.24
N PRO A 805 -25.54 -13.29 -16.26
CA PRO A 805 -26.74 -12.80 -16.96
C PRO A 805 -27.25 -11.43 -16.50
N VAL A 806 -27.19 -11.14 -15.19
CA VAL A 806 -27.61 -9.82 -14.65
C VAL A 806 -26.75 -8.70 -15.23
N PHE A 807 -25.43 -8.85 -15.24
CA PHE A 807 -24.52 -7.82 -15.74
C PHE A 807 -24.53 -7.72 -17.27
N LEU A 808 -24.69 -8.83 -18.02
CA LEU A 808 -24.87 -8.80 -19.47
C LEU A 808 -26.11 -7.99 -19.87
N ILE A 809 -27.26 -8.26 -19.24
CA ILE A 809 -28.52 -7.53 -19.50
C ILE A 809 -28.39 -6.05 -19.11
N ALA A 810 -27.69 -5.74 -18.02
CA ALA A 810 -27.47 -4.37 -17.56
C ALA A 810 -26.53 -3.57 -18.49
N VAL A 811 -25.53 -4.20 -19.11
CA VAL A 811 -24.73 -3.58 -20.19
C VAL A 811 -25.60 -3.36 -21.43
N GLY A 812 -26.49 -4.31 -21.73
CA GLY A 812 -27.45 -4.23 -22.83
C GLY A 812 -27.45 -5.46 -23.74
N ASP A 813 -26.58 -6.43 -23.49
CA ASP A 813 -26.49 -7.70 -24.22
C ASP A 813 -27.63 -8.67 -23.86
N ASP A 814 -27.82 -9.67 -24.71
CA ASP A 814 -28.76 -10.75 -24.44
C ASP A 814 -28.08 -11.83 -23.57
N ALA A 815 -28.82 -12.37 -22.62
CA ALA A 815 -28.34 -13.40 -21.71
C ALA A 815 -29.42 -14.45 -21.44
N ASP A 816 -28.98 -15.65 -21.07
CA ASP A 816 -29.89 -16.71 -20.66
C ASP A 816 -30.44 -16.45 -19.25
N LEU A 817 -31.74 -16.64 -19.08
CA LEU A 817 -32.47 -16.51 -17.81
C LEU A 817 -33.12 -17.84 -17.37
N THR A 818 -32.74 -18.97 -17.98
CA THR A 818 -33.21 -20.32 -17.61
C THR A 818 -33.11 -20.62 -16.11
N TYR A 819 -32.04 -20.16 -15.45
CA TYR A 819 -31.78 -20.39 -14.02
C TYR A 819 -32.49 -19.40 -13.07
N PHE A 820 -33.45 -18.60 -13.55
CA PHE A 820 -34.23 -17.68 -12.73
C PHE A 820 -35.72 -18.04 -12.68
N PRO A 821 -36.38 -17.94 -11.52
CA PRO A 821 -37.83 -17.95 -11.40
C PRO A 821 -38.49 -16.90 -12.30
N SER A 822 -39.59 -17.29 -12.94
CA SER A 822 -40.32 -16.44 -13.91
C SER A 822 -40.76 -15.07 -13.37
N ALA A 823 -41.02 -14.95 -12.06
CA ALA A 823 -41.35 -13.68 -11.41
C ALA A 823 -40.20 -12.65 -11.52
N ILE A 824 -38.96 -13.11 -11.39
CA ILE A 824 -37.75 -12.27 -11.33
C ILE A 824 -37.30 -11.81 -12.73
N HIS A 825 -37.66 -12.55 -13.79
CA HIS A 825 -37.32 -12.20 -15.19
C HIS A 825 -37.71 -10.76 -15.53
N SER A 826 -38.85 -10.29 -15.03
CA SER A 826 -39.34 -8.92 -15.26
C SER A 826 -38.44 -7.85 -14.63
N ARG A 827 -37.91 -8.11 -13.43
CA ARG A 827 -37.01 -7.21 -12.70
C ARG A 827 -35.64 -7.15 -13.37
N ILE A 828 -35.07 -8.29 -13.74
CA ILE A 828 -33.75 -8.34 -14.39
C ILE A 828 -33.80 -7.73 -15.80
N ARG A 829 -34.79 -8.07 -16.62
CA ARG A 829 -35.01 -7.39 -17.92
C ARG A 829 -35.31 -5.90 -17.76
N GLY A 830 -35.74 -5.47 -16.57
CA GLY A 830 -35.89 -4.07 -16.18
C GLY A 830 -34.58 -3.27 -16.21
N LEU A 831 -33.43 -3.94 -15.99
CA LEU A 831 -32.10 -3.32 -15.97
C LEU A 831 -31.58 -2.93 -17.37
N ARG A 832 -32.17 -3.48 -18.44
CA ARG A 832 -31.68 -3.23 -19.81
C ARG A 832 -31.81 -1.75 -20.17
N PRO A 833 -30.75 -1.09 -20.69
CA PRO A 833 -30.82 0.31 -21.12
C PRO A 833 -31.91 0.52 -22.18
N ARG A 834 -32.77 1.53 -21.95
CA ARG A 834 -33.94 1.83 -22.81
C ARG A 834 -33.79 3.08 -23.67
N SER A 835 -32.72 3.84 -23.49
CA SER A 835 -32.42 5.07 -24.23
C SER A 835 -30.96 5.07 -24.68
N ALA A 836 -30.64 5.82 -25.74
CA ALA A 836 -29.26 5.93 -26.22
C ALA A 836 -28.29 6.52 -25.18
N ILE A 837 -28.79 7.31 -24.23
CA ILE A 837 -28.00 7.85 -23.11
C ILE A 837 -27.76 6.74 -22.07
N ALA A 838 -28.78 5.95 -21.73
CA ALA A 838 -28.64 4.82 -20.81
C ALA A 838 -27.71 3.73 -21.37
N ASP A 839 -27.73 3.48 -22.68
CA ASP A 839 -26.87 2.51 -23.40
C ASP A 839 -25.40 2.96 -23.42
N ARG A 840 -25.15 4.27 -23.51
CA ARG A 840 -23.81 4.85 -23.36
C ARG A 840 -23.34 4.85 -21.91
N LEU A 841 -24.23 5.13 -20.95
CA LEU A 841 -23.94 5.04 -19.51
C LEU A 841 -23.66 3.59 -19.07
N SER A 842 -24.42 2.60 -19.55
CA SER A 842 -24.16 1.19 -19.24
C SER A 842 -22.81 0.74 -19.78
N THR A 843 -22.45 1.18 -21.00
CA THR A 843 -21.13 0.90 -21.58
C THR A 843 -20.00 1.60 -20.82
N MET A 844 -20.18 2.84 -20.34
CA MET A 844 -19.14 3.54 -19.56
C MET A 844 -19.04 3.06 -18.10
N CYS A 845 -20.14 2.68 -17.46
CA CYS A 845 -20.20 2.43 -16.01
C CYS A 845 -20.35 0.96 -15.62
N VAL A 846 -21.04 0.14 -16.41
CA VAL A 846 -21.37 -1.25 -16.06
C VAL A 846 -20.45 -2.25 -16.78
N LEU A 847 -20.04 -1.96 -18.01
CA LEU A 847 -19.06 -2.79 -18.74
C LEU A 847 -17.73 -2.97 -17.97
N PRO A 848 -17.13 -1.94 -17.32
CA PRO A 848 -15.93 -2.14 -16.51
C PRO A 848 -16.14 -3.15 -15.35
N LEU A 849 -17.33 -3.14 -14.73
CA LEU A 849 -17.70 -4.08 -13.66
C LEU A 849 -17.95 -5.49 -14.20
N LEU A 850 -18.59 -5.62 -15.37
CA LEU A 850 -18.75 -6.91 -16.06
C LEU A 850 -17.38 -7.52 -16.40
N LEU A 851 -16.48 -6.74 -16.99
CA LEU A 851 -15.16 -7.21 -17.41
C LEU A 851 -14.28 -7.58 -16.22
N ALA A 852 -14.11 -6.69 -15.24
CA ALA A 852 -13.19 -6.91 -14.12
C ALA A 852 -13.81 -7.69 -12.94
N GLY A 853 -15.07 -7.45 -12.61
CA GLY A 853 -15.73 -7.98 -11.41
C GLY A 853 -16.44 -9.33 -11.62
N VAL A 854 -16.83 -9.67 -12.85
CA VAL A 854 -17.65 -10.86 -13.15
C VAL A 854 -16.94 -11.82 -14.12
N LEU A 855 -16.44 -11.33 -15.25
CA LEU A 855 -15.65 -12.12 -16.20
C LEU A 855 -14.18 -12.25 -15.78
N GLY A 856 -13.67 -11.32 -14.99
CA GLY A 856 -12.36 -11.41 -14.32
C GLY A 856 -12.31 -12.36 -13.11
N ALA A 857 -13.39 -13.09 -12.83
CA ALA A 857 -13.40 -14.10 -11.78
C ALA A 857 -12.42 -15.26 -12.08
N PRO A 858 -11.79 -15.87 -11.06
CA PRO A 858 -10.84 -16.96 -11.25
C PRO A 858 -11.49 -18.13 -11.99
N GLY A 859 -10.81 -18.63 -13.03
CA GLY A 859 -11.31 -19.68 -13.92
C GLY A 859 -12.08 -19.20 -15.15
N LYS A 860 -12.42 -17.90 -15.27
CA LYS A 860 -13.22 -17.36 -16.39
C LYS A 860 -12.44 -16.72 -17.54
N SER A 861 -11.11 -16.86 -17.55
CA SER A 861 -10.24 -16.25 -18.56
C SER A 861 -10.65 -16.53 -20.01
N GLU A 862 -11.15 -17.73 -20.33
CA GLU A 862 -11.68 -18.06 -21.67
C GLU A 862 -12.99 -17.32 -22.01
N GLN A 863 -13.90 -17.18 -21.04
CA GLN A 863 -15.15 -16.42 -21.23
C GLN A 863 -14.85 -14.92 -21.41
N LEU A 864 -13.92 -14.38 -20.62
CA LEU A 864 -13.41 -13.01 -20.76
C LEU A 864 -12.73 -12.80 -22.13
N SER A 865 -11.88 -13.75 -22.55
CA SER A 865 -11.23 -13.75 -23.86
C SER A 865 -12.26 -13.71 -25.00
N GLY A 866 -13.24 -14.61 -24.98
CA GLY A 866 -14.31 -14.67 -25.97
C GLY A 866 -15.13 -13.38 -26.01
N TYR A 867 -15.48 -12.82 -24.86
CA TYR A 867 -16.25 -11.57 -24.78
C TYR A 867 -15.44 -10.34 -25.24
N LEU A 868 -14.16 -10.24 -24.87
CA LEU A 868 -13.28 -9.17 -25.36
C LEU A 868 -13.03 -9.28 -26.87
N ARG A 869 -12.86 -10.49 -27.41
CA ARG A 869 -12.79 -10.73 -28.87
C ARG A 869 -14.07 -10.31 -29.56
N LYS A 870 -15.25 -10.69 -29.05
CA LYS A 870 -16.56 -10.24 -29.54
C LYS A 870 -16.64 -8.71 -29.56
N LEU A 871 -16.19 -8.05 -28.49
CA LEU A 871 -16.26 -6.59 -28.34
C LEU A 871 -15.28 -5.82 -29.24
N LEU A 872 -14.11 -6.39 -29.57
CA LEU A 872 -13.01 -5.71 -30.27
C LEU A 872 -12.78 -6.15 -31.72
N LEU A 873 -13.13 -7.39 -32.07
CA LEU A 873 -12.80 -8.02 -33.35
C LEU A 873 -14.01 -8.31 -34.26
N GLU A 874 -15.23 -8.36 -33.73
CA GLU A 874 -16.42 -8.53 -34.59
C GLU A 874 -16.74 -7.22 -35.33
N ASP A 875 -16.50 -7.21 -36.64
CA ASP A 875 -16.89 -6.09 -37.51
C ASP A 875 -18.43 -5.96 -37.51
N THR A 876 -18.92 -4.83 -36.97
CA THR A 876 -20.34 -4.44 -36.81
C THR A 876 -21.06 -4.13 -38.14
N SER A 877 -20.76 -4.93 -39.16
CA SER A 877 -21.24 -4.86 -40.54
C SER A 877 -22.68 -5.35 -40.74
N VAL A 878 -23.25 -6.04 -39.74
CA VAL A 878 -24.65 -6.52 -39.75
C VAL A 878 -25.47 -5.77 -38.69
N GLU A 879 -26.24 -4.82 -39.18
CA GLU A 879 -27.39 -4.15 -38.51
C GLU A 879 -27.21 -3.58 -37.09
N ASN A 880 -27.02 -2.26 -37.03
CA ASN A 880 -27.53 -1.38 -35.96
C ASN A 880 -27.02 -1.54 -34.51
N ARG A 881 -25.78 -1.99 -34.29
CA ARG A 881 -24.99 -1.56 -33.13
C ARG A 881 -23.74 -0.80 -33.60
N PRO A 882 -23.79 0.55 -33.62
CA PRO A 882 -22.78 1.33 -34.30
C PRO A 882 -21.49 1.46 -33.49
N THR A 883 -20.44 1.86 -34.20
CA THR A 883 -19.12 2.37 -33.78
C THR A 883 -19.15 3.61 -32.88
N LYS A 884 -20.15 3.76 -32.00
CA LYS A 884 -20.38 4.95 -31.16
C LYS A 884 -19.73 4.90 -29.77
N HIS A 885 -19.45 3.70 -29.25
CA HIS A 885 -18.94 3.52 -27.88
C HIS A 885 -17.44 3.19 -27.80
N THR A 886 -16.67 3.47 -28.86
CA THR A 886 -15.23 3.19 -28.89
C THR A 886 -14.46 3.84 -27.73
N PRO A 887 -14.68 5.11 -27.31
CA PRO A 887 -13.98 5.63 -26.14
C PRO A 887 -14.40 4.92 -24.85
N GLU A 888 -15.70 4.69 -24.62
CA GLU A 888 -16.18 4.01 -23.40
C GLU A 888 -15.69 2.55 -23.31
N ILE A 889 -15.51 1.87 -24.45
CA ILE A 889 -14.89 0.54 -24.52
C ILE A 889 -13.39 0.61 -24.23
N ILE A 890 -12.68 1.61 -24.75
CA ILE A 890 -11.26 1.86 -24.42
C ILE A 890 -11.11 2.09 -22.91
N ASP A 891 -12.02 2.87 -22.31
CA ASP A 891 -12.03 3.18 -20.88
C ASP A 891 -12.36 1.96 -20.00
N ALA A 892 -13.24 1.07 -20.48
CA ALA A 892 -13.49 -0.21 -19.81
C ALA A 892 -12.30 -1.17 -19.90
N ILE A 893 -11.53 -1.13 -21.00
CA ILE A 893 -10.29 -1.92 -21.16
C ILE A 893 -9.15 -1.36 -20.32
N HIS A 894 -9.02 -0.03 -20.24
CA HIS A 894 -8.16 0.68 -19.30
C HIS A 894 -8.40 0.21 -17.85
N PHE A 895 -9.67 0.15 -17.43
CA PHE A 895 -10.04 -0.26 -16.09
C PHE A 895 -9.68 -1.71 -15.77
N ILE A 896 -9.85 -2.67 -16.70
CA ILE A 896 -9.40 -4.05 -16.45
C ILE A 896 -7.85 -4.19 -16.47
N CYS A 897 -7.12 -3.27 -17.12
CA CYS A 897 -5.66 -3.22 -17.02
C CYS A 897 -5.12 -2.83 -15.62
N ILE A 898 -5.97 -2.40 -14.68
CA ILE A 898 -5.62 -2.30 -13.25
C ILE A 898 -5.27 -3.68 -12.66
N TYR A 899 -5.75 -4.77 -13.28
CA TYR A 899 -5.53 -6.15 -12.83
C TYR A 899 -4.44 -6.82 -13.69
N GLU A 900 -3.23 -6.94 -13.16
CA GLU A 900 -2.04 -7.48 -13.87
C GLU A 900 -2.27 -8.88 -14.46
N GLU A 901 -3.06 -9.72 -13.79
CA GLU A 901 -3.43 -11.06 -14.26
C GLU A 901 -4.04 -11.08 -15.67
N ASN A 902 -4.74 -10.00 -16.05
CA ASN A 902 -5.41 -9.89 -17.35
C ASN A 902 -4.49 -9.35 -18.46
N HIS A 903 -3.30 -8.83 -18.14
CA HIS A 903 -2.40 -8.19 -19.13
C HIS A 903 -2.05 -9.14 -20.28
N GLY A 904 -1.66 -10.38 -19.97
CA GLY A 904 -1.28 -11.37 -21.00
C GLY A 904 -2.40 -11.67 -22.00
N LEU A 905 -3.64 -11.77 -21.51
CA LEU A 905 -4.82 -11.93 -22.36
C LEU A 905 -5.04 -10.72 -23.26
N ILE A 906 -5.01 -9.52 -22.68
CA ILE A 906 -5.26 -8.26 -23.39
C ILE A 906 -4.21 -8.03 -24.47
N PHE A 907 -2.92 -8.27 -24.19
CA PHE A 907 -1.86 -8.13 -25.18
C PHE A 907 -1.95 -9.14 -26.34
N ASN A 908 -2.45 -10.36 -26.10
CA ASN A 908 -2.72 -11.30 -27.18
C ASN A 908 -3.80 -10.77 -28.14
N ILE A 909 -4.91 -10.26 -27.61
CA ILE A 909 -6.00 -9.68 -28.43
C ILE A 909 -5.52 -8.40 -29.15
N LEU A 910 -4.74 -7.55 -28.48
CA LEU A 910 -4.14 -6.37 -29.12
C LEU A 910 -3.19 -6.75 -30.26
N TRP A 911 -2.42 -7.84 -30.12
CA TRP A 911 -1.56 -8.32 -31.19
C TRP A 911 -2.36 -8.83 -32.40
N GLU A 912 -3.49 -9.51 -32.17
CA GLU A 912 -4.43 -9.86 -33.25
C GLU A 912 -4.98 -8.62 -33.96
N MET A 913 -5.30 -7.54 -33.23
CA MET A 913 -5.71 -6.26 -33.83
C MET A 913 -4.58 -5.59 -34.62
N VAL A 914 -3.33 -5.64 -34.13
CA VAL A 914 -2.14 -5.09 -34.81
C VAL A 914 -1.85 -5.78 -36.14
N VAL A 915 -2.00 -7.11 -36.18
CA VAL A 915 -1.71 -7.94 -37.36
C VAL A 915 -2.91 -8.07 -38.31
N SER A 916 -4.10 -7.60 -37.90
CA SER A 916 -5.32 -7.59 -38.72
C SER A 916 -5.14 -6.88 -40.08
N SER A 917 -6.01 -7.16 -41.04
CA SER A 917 -6.08 -6.41 -42.31
C SER A 917 -6.92 -5.12 -42.22
N ASN A 918 -7.67 -4.94 -41.12
CA ASN A 918 -8.63 -3.85 -40.95
C ASN A 918 -7.94 -2.61 -40.34
N VAL A 919 -7.89 -1.52 -41.10
CA VAL A 919 -7.27 -0.24 -40.71
C VAL A 919 -7.86 0.31 -39.40
N ASN A 920 -9.16 0.15 -39.17
CA ASN A 920 -9.82 0.65 -37.96
C ASN A 920 -9.40 -0.16 -36.72
N MET A 921 -9.21 -1.47 -36.85
CA MET A 921 -8.71 -2.32 -35.76
C MET A 921 -7.28 -1.92 -35.37
N LYS A 922 -6.40 -1.63 -36.34
CA LYS A 922 -5.04 -1.12 -36.08
C LYS A 922 -5.03 0.24 -35.38
N ILE A 923 -5.87 1.18 -35.82
CA ILE A 923 -6.01 2.49 -35.16
C ILE A 923 -6.51 2.33 -33.72
N ASN A 924 -7.49 1.44 -33.49
CA ASN A 924 -7.98 1.16 -32.15
C ASN A 924 -6.94 0.46 -31.27
N ALA A 925 -6.11 -0.44 -31.83
CA ALA A 925 -4.98 -1.04 -31.13
C ALA A 925 -3.96 0.01 -30.67
N ALA A 926 -3.61 0.97 -31.53
CA ALA A 926 -2.73 2.09 -31.15
C ALA A 926 -3.32 2.92 -29.98
N LYS A 927 -4.61 3.25 -30.04
CA LYS A 927 -5.31 3.99 -28.97
C LYS A 927 -5.38 3.21 -27.66
N LEU A 928 -5.64 1.91 -27.71
CA LEU A 928 -5.62 1.04 -26.53
C LEU A 928 -4.21 0.98 -25.93
N LEU A 929 -3.18 0.75 -26.74
CA LEU A 929 -1.78 0.75 -26.29
C LEU A 929 -1.40 2.09 -25.63
N LYS A 930 -1.80 3.23 -26.19
CA LYS A 930 -1.59 4.57 -25.59
C LYS A 930 -2.14 4.67 -24.17
N VAL A 931 -3.34 4.13 -23.94
CA VAL A 931 -4.10 4.26 -22.69
C VAL A 931 -3.69 3.19 -21.64
N ILE A 932 -3.15 2.05 -22.07
CA ILE A 932 -2.67 0.98 -21.18
C ILE A 932 -1.29 1.30 -20.58
N VAL A 933 -0.46 2.08 -21.27
CA VAL A 933 0.90 2.46 -20.87
C VAL A 933 1.09 2.91 -19.40
N PRO A 934 0.20 3.70 -18.76
CA PRO A 934 0.37 4.09 -17.36
C PRO A 934 0.22 2.95 -16.34
N HIS A 935 -0.32 1.80 -16.77
CA HIS A 935 -0.74 0.68 -15.91
C HIS A 935 0.15 -0.57 -16.06
N ILE A 936 1.28 -0.47 -16.76
CA ILE A 936 2.19 -1.58 -17.02
C ILE A 936 3.62 -1.24 -16.59
N ASP A 937 4.41 -2.26 -16.29
CA ASP A 937 5.82 -2.07 -15.97
C ASP A 937 6.69 -1.87 -17.23
N ALA A 938 7.94 -1.46 -17.01
CA ALA A 938 8.90 -1.25 -18.10
C ALA A 938 9.26 -2.53 -18.87
N LYS A 939 9.05 -3.72 -18.27
CA LYS A 939 9.32 -5.02 -18.89
C LYS A 939 8.23 -5.32 -19.93
N VAL A 940 6.97 -5.30 -19.53
CA VAL A 940 5.78 -5.46 -20.38
C VAL A 940 5.74 -4.40 -21.48
N ALA A 941 6.10 -3.15 -21.17
CA ALA A 941 6.25 -2.10 -22.18
C ALA A 941 7.32 -2.44 -23.24
N SER A 942 8.45 -3.01 -22.82
CA SER A 942 9.54 -3.38 -23.74
C SER A 942 9.28 -4.67 -24.54
N THR A 943 8.54 -5.63 -23.98
CA THR A 943 8.25 -6.94 -24.61
C THR A 943 6.97 -6.96 -25.44
N HIS A 944 5.93 -6.19 -25.10
CA HIS A 944 4.64 -6.22 -25.79
C HIS A 944 4.28 -4.89 -26.46
N VAL A 945 4.39 -3.75 -25.75
CA VAL A 945 3.97 -2.46 -26.30
C VAL A 945 4.89 -1.96 -27.40
N LEU A 946 6.19 -1.87 -27.16
CA LEU A 946 7.14 -1.34 -28.16
C LEU A 946 7.14 -2.15 -29.48
N PRO A 947 7.17 -3.50 -29.48
CA PRO A 947 7.09 -4.27 -30.74
C PRO A 947 5.77 -4.06 -31.49
N ALA A 948 4.64 -3.94 -30.78
CA ALA A 948 3.35 -3.64 -31.39
C ALA A 948 3.34 -2.23 -32.01
N LEU A 949 3.82 -1.22 -31.29
CA LEU A 949 3.88 0.16 -31.80
C LEU A 949 4.87 0.34 -32.95
N ILE A 950 6.01 -0.37 -32.97
CA ILE A 950 6.95 -0.37 -34.12
C ILE A 950 6.28 -0.97 -35.36
N THR A 951 5.51 -2.05 -35.16
CA THR A 951 4.77 -2.73 -36.24
C THR A 951 3.69 -1.81 -36.84
N LEU A 952 2.93 -1.11 -35.99
CA LEU A 952 1.95 -0.09 -36.42
C LEU A 952 2.61 1.14 -37.05
N GLY A 953 3.78 1.55 -36.53
CA GLY A 953 4.57 2.66 -37.07
C GLY A 953 5.19 2.40 -38.44
N SER A 954 5.33 1.13 -38.81
CA SER A 954 5.79 0.70 -40.14
C SER A 954 4.64 0.44 -41.13
N ASP A 955 3.39 0.68 -40.74
CA ASP A 955 2.21 0.40 -41.58
C ASP A 955 2.14 1.35 -42.80
N GLN A 956 1.60 0.86 -43.91
CA GLN A 956 1.45 1.66 -45.14
C GLN A 956 0.37 2.75 -45.01
N ASN A 957 -0.57 2.61 -44.07
CA ASN A 957 -1.65 3.55 -43.85
C ASN A 957 -1.23 4.71 -42.92
N MET A 958 -1.29 5.94 -43.43
CA MET A 958 -0.90 7.15 -42.69
C MET A 958 -1.68 7.33 -41.37
N TYR A 959 -2.96 6.98 -41.30
CA TYR A 959 -3.75 7.10 -40.07
C TYR A 959 -3.31 6.11 -38.99
N VAL A 960 -2.83 4.92 -39.37
CA VAL A 960 -2.26 3.93 -38.45
C VAL A 960 -0.92 4.43 -37.92
N LYS A 961 -0.04 4.94 -38.80
CA LYS A 961 1.23 5.58 -38.42
C LYS A 961 0.99 6.69 -37.41
N TYR A 962 0.11 7.66 -37.68
CA TYR A 962 -0.14 8.79 -36.78
C TYR A 962 -0.75 8.37 -35.43
N ALA A 963 -1.64 7.38 -35.41
CA ALA A 963 -2.14 6.83 -34.15
C ALA A 963 -1.02 6.17 -33.31
N SER A 964 -0.03 5.53 -33.95
CA SER A 964 1.13 4.96 -33.25
C SER A 964 2.08 6.02 -32.68
N ILE A 965 2.27 7.16 -33.37
CA ILE A 965 3.11 8.27 -32.89
C ILE A 965 2.57 8.82 -31.56
N ASP A 966 1.25 9.05 -31.48
CA ASP A 966 0.57 9.51 -30.27
C ASP A 966 0.72 8.51 -29.11
N ALA A 967 0.67 7.20 -29.41
CA ALA A 967 0.93 6.16 -28.43
C ALA A 967 2.39 6.13 -27.95
N PHE A 968 3.38 6.31 -28.83
CA PHE A 968 4.78 6.45 -28.44
C PHE A 968 5.03 7.68 -27.55
N GLY A 969 4.29 8.78 -27.73
CA GLY A 969 4.31 9.93 -26.83
C GLY A 969 3.93 9.56 -25.39
N SER A 970 2.88 8.74 -25.22
CA SER A 970 2.51 8.18 -23.91
C SER A 970 3.62 7.29 -23.33
N VAL A 971 4.25 6.42 -24.13
CA VAL A 971 5.39 5.59 -23.68
C VAL A 971 6.55 6.47 -23.21
N ALA A 972 6.87 7.54 -23.95
CA ALA A 972 7.93 8.49 -23.59
C ALA A 972 7.63 9.22 -22.27
N GLN A 973 6.37 9.57 -22.01
CA GLN A 973 5.94 10.25 -20.80
C GLN A 973 6.13 9.38 -19.54
N HIS A 974 5.88 8.07 -19.63
CA HIS A 974 5.85 7.17 -18.48
C HIS A 974 7.18 6.44 -18.22
N PHE A 975 7.97 6.13 -19.26
CA PHE A 975 9.17 5.30 -19.13
C PHE A 975 10.48 6.05 -19.31
N LYS A 976 11.25 6.14 -18.22
CA LYS A 976 12.59 6.74 -18.17
C LYS A 976 13.75 5.77 -18.52
N ASN A 977 13.45 4.53 -18.90
CA ASN A 977 14.47 3.51 -19.18
C ASN A 977 15.20 3.82 -20.50
N ASP A 978 16.54 3.90 -20.45
CA ASP A 978 17.40 4.19 -21.61
C ASP A 978 17.10 3.33 -22.84
N MET A 979 16.88 2.01 -22.68
CA MET A 979 16.57 1.11 -23.80
C MET A 979 15.21 1.41 -24.45
N ILE A 980 14.26 1.92 -23.66
CA ILE A 980 12.93 2.34 -24.16
C ILE A 980 13.06 3.68 -24.89
N VAL A 981 13.78 4.64 -24.29
CA VAL A 981 14.09 5.94 -24.89
C VAL A 981 14.85 5.77 -26.22
N ASP A 982 15.80 4.85 -26.30
CA ASP A 982 16.54 4.55 -27.53
C ASP A 982 15.64 4.02 -28.65
N LYS A 983 14.77 3.05 -28.34
CA LYS A 983 13.77 2.53 -29.29
C LYS A 983 12.81 3.62 -29.76
N ILE A 984 12.37 4.51 -28.86
CA ILE A 984 11.53 5.66 -29.20
C ILE A 984 12.28 6.61 -30.15
N ARG A 985 13.53 7.00 -29.84
CA ARG A 985 14.34 7.89 -30.68
C ARG A 985 14.54 7.34 -32.09
N VAL A 986 14.87 6.04 -32.22
CA VAL A 986 15.02 5.37 -33.53
C VAL A 986 13.73 5.40 -34.33
N GLN A 987 12.59 5.12 -33.70
CA GLN A 987 11.29 5.12 -34.40
C GLN A 987 10.81 6.53 -34.75
N MET A 988 11.06 7.53 -33.88
CA MET A 988 10.77 8.94 -34.16
C MET A 988 11.62 9.48 -35.31
N ASP A 989 12.89 9.08 -35.41
CA ASP A 989 13.73 9.40 -36.56
C ASP A 989 13.19 8.80 -37.85
N ALA A 990 12.74 7.54 -37.86
CA ALA A 990 12.09 6.94 -39.01
C ALA A 990 10.80 7.69 -39.45
N PHE A 991 9.99 8.19 -38.51
CA PHE A 991 8.82 9.02 -38.84
C PHE A 991 9.18 10.41 -39.40
N LEU A 992 10.34 10.97 -39.04
CA LEU A 992 10.84 12.24 -39.55
C LEU A 992 11.51 12.08 -40.92
N GLU A 993 12.16 10.95 -41.18
CA GLU A 993 12.76 10.61 -42.49
C GLU A 993 11.72 10.45 -43.61
N ASP A 994 10.48 10.05 -43.29
CA ASP A 994 9.35 10.04 -44.23
C ASP A 994 9.04 11.42 -44.85
N GLY A 995 9.50 12.52 -44.23
CA GLY A 995 9.36 13.88 -44.76
C GLY A 995 7.93 14.46 -44.79
N SER A 996 6.94 13.73 -44.27
CA SER A 996 5.56 14.23 -44.14
C SER A 996 5.48 15.37 -43.13
N HIS A 997 4.76 16.42 -43.51
CA HIS A 997 4.52 17.58 -42.68
C HIS A 997 3.70 17.23 -41.43
N GLU A 998 2.66 16.42 -41.62
CA GLU A 998 1.75 15.94 -40.57
C GLU A 998 2.49 14.96 -39.63
N ALA A 999 3.36 14.10 -40.17
CA ALA A 999 4.24 13.25 -39.36
C ALA A 999 5.16 14.09 -38.47
N THR A 1000 5.76 15.13 -39.04
CA THR A 1000 6.64 16.06 -38.30
C THR A 1000 5.90 16.74 -37.15
N ILE A 1001 4.69 17.28 -37.39
CA ILE A 1001 3.86 17.89 -36.34
C ILE A 1001 3.45 16.85 -35.28
N ALA A 1002 3.05 15.65 -35.70
CA ALA A 1002 2.64 14.58 -34.79
C ALA A 1002 3.79 14.14 -33.86
N VAL A 1003 5.00 13.93 -34.40
CA VAL A 1003 6.20 13.55 -33.62
C VAL A 1003 6.52 14.62 -32.57
N ILE A 1004 6.55 15.90 -32.98
CA ILE A 1004 6.83 17.01 -32.07
C ILE A 1004 5.77 17.06 -30.97
N ARG A 1005 4.48 17.11 -31.30
CA ARG A 1005 3.40 17.16 -30.30
C ARG A 1005 3.39 15.96 -29.34
N ALA A 1006 3.63 14.76 -29.84
CA ALA A 1006 3.70 13.55 -29.02
C ALA A 1006 4.86 13.58 -28.02
N LEU A 1007 6.05 14.07 -28.42
CA LEU A 1007 7.20 14.21 -27.53
C LEU A 1007 7.04 15.39 -26.55
N VAL A 1008 6.36 16.47 -26.94
CA VAL A 1008 6.12 17.65 -26.09
C VAL A 1008 5.29 17.33 -24.85
N VAL A 1009 4.26 16.49 -24.98
CA VAL A 1009 3.46 16.01 -23.83
C VAL A 1009 4.32 15.26 -22.80
N ALA A 1010 5.40 14.63 -23.25
CA ALA A 1010 6.31 13.87 -22.41
C ALA A 1010 7.36 14.74 -21.69
N VAL A 1011 7.74 15.91 -22.23
CA VAL A 1011 8.85 16.77 -21.75
C VAL A 1011 8.94 16.98 -20.23
N PRO A 1012 7.84 17.26 -19.49
CA PRO A 1012 7.91 17.48 -18.04
C PRO A 1012 8.36 16.22 -17.27
N HIS A 1013 8.11 15.03 -17.83
CA HIS A 1013 8.27 13.73 -17.16
C HIS A 1013 9.44 12.90 -17.72
N THR A 1014 10.02 13.27 -18.86
CA THR A 1014 11.09 12.53 -19.56
C THR A 1014 12.49 12.73 -19.00
N THR A 1015 13.44 11.91 -19.48
CA THR A 1015 14.88 12.07 -19.23
C THR A 1015 15.50 13.22 -20.03
N GLU A 1016 16.62 13.77 -19.52
CA GLU A 1016 17.42 14.80 -20.20
C GLU A 1016 17.79 14.41 -21.63
N ARG A 1017 18.18 13.14 -21.84
CA ARG A 1017 18.54 12.60 -23.17
C ARG A 1017 17.44 12.74 -24.21
N LEU A 1018 16.17 12.66 -23.82
CA LEU A 1018 15.05 12.85 -24.74
C LEU A 1018 14.74 14.34 -24.97
N ARG A 1019 14.94 15.20 -23.95
CA ARG A 1019 14.85 16.67 -24.09
C ARG A 1019 15.93 17.20 -25.04
N ASP A 1020 17.18 16.76 -24.88
CA ASP A 1020 18.29 17.10 -25.78
C ASP A 1020 18.06 16.59 -27.21
N TYR A 1021 17.52 15.38 -27.36
CA TYR A 1021 17.10 14.85 -28.67
C TYR A 1021 16.02 15.73 -29.31
N LEU A 1022 14.97 16.10 -28.56
CA LEU A 1022 13.91 16.97 -29.07
C LEU A 1022 14.43 18.35 -29.45
N LEU A 1023 15.28 18.98 -28.62
CA LEU A 1023 15.96 20.24 -28.92
C LEU A 1023 16.80 20.16 -30.20
N SER A 1024 17.60 19.10 -30.33
CA SER A 1024 18.43 18.86 -31.52
C SER A 1024 17.57 18.74 -32.79
N LYS A 1025 16.44 18.02 -32.72
CA LYS A 1025 15.51 17.86 -33.85
C LYS A 1025 14.75 19.15 -34.18
N ILE A 1026 14.32 19.93 -33.18
CA ILE A 1026 13.73 21.26 -33.42
C ILE A 1026 14.74 22.17 -34.13
N LEU A 1027 16.01 22.20 -33.72
CA LEU A 1027 17.04 22.97 -34.43
C LEU A 1027 17.20 22.50 -35.89
N GLN A 1028 17.31 21.20 -36.13
CA GLN A 1028 17.45 20.63 -37.47
C GLN A 1028 16.26 20.99 -38.37
N LEU A 1029 15.03 20.83 -37.86
CA LEU A 1029 13.81 21.06 -38.62
C LEU A 1029 13.51 22.55 -38.86
N THR A 1030 13.90 23.44 -37.94
CA THR A 1030 13.76 24.90 -38.10
C THR A 1030 14.81 25.51 -39.03
N ALA A 1031 15.92 24.80 -39.29
CA ALA A 1031 16.95 25.25 -40.23
C ALA A 1031 16.61 24.99 -41.72
N ILE A 1032 15.56 24.21 -42.01
CA ILE A 1032 15.17 23.84 -43.38
C ILE A 1032 14.46 25.01 -44.08
N PRO A 1033 14.93 25.50 -45.26
CA PRO A 1033 14.31 26.63 -45.95
C PRO A 1033 12.91 26.30 -46.50
N ASN A 1034 11.88 26.96 -45.97
CA ASN A 1034 10.47 26.63 -46.22
C ASN A 1034 9.79 27.38 -47.39
N ALA A 1035 10.55 27.98 -48.31
CA ALA A 1035 10.05 28.89 -49.35
C ALA A 1035 9.03 28.31 -50.35
N ALA A 1036 8.78 27.00 -50.32
CA ALA A 1036 7.85 26.29 -51.21
C ALA A 1036 6.58 25.75 -50.50
N ILE A 1037 6.39 26.01 -49.21
CA ILE A 1037 5.30 25.43 -48.40
C ILE A 1037 4.21 26.47 -48.13
N ASP A 1038 2.95 26.04 -48.19
CA ASP A 1038 1.77 26.88 -47.92
C ASP A 1038 1.86 27.60 -46.57
N LEU A 1039 1.30 28.82 -46.50
CA LEU A 1039 1.32 29.65 -45.31
C LEU A 1039 0.65 28.97 -44.10
N THR A 1040 -0.37 28.14 -44.33
CA THR A 1040 -1.04 27.34 -43.29
C THR A 1040 -0.07 26.33 -42.67
N HIS A 1041 0.52 25.45 -43.48
CA HIS A 1041 1.53 24.45 -43.12
C HIS A 1041 2.88 25.04 -42.65
N ARG A 1042 3.13 26.33 -42.87
CA ARG A 1042 4.23 27.05 -42.20
C ARG A 1042 3.83 27.48 -40.80
N ARG A 1043 2.66 28.11 -40.64
CA ARG A 1043 2.12 28.54 -39.33
C ARG A 1043 1.95 27.36 -38.36
N GLU A 1044 1.24 26.29 -38.75
CA GLU A 1044 0.99 25.13 -37.87
C GLU A 1044 2.27 24.49 -37.32
N ARG A 1045 3.35 24.53 -38.11
CA ARG A 1045 4.66 24.01 -37.74
C ARG A 1045 5.41 24.94 -36.79
N VAL A 1046 5.36 26.24 -37.07
CA VAL A 1046 5.92 27.28 -36.20
C VAL A 1046 5.21 27.24 -34.84
N ASP A 1047 3.88 27.14 -34.82
CA ASP A 1047 3.10 26.99 -33.58
C ASP A 1047 3.52 25.73 -32.80
N ALA A 1048 3.59 24.56 -33.44
CA ALA A 1048 4.03 23.32 -32.79
C ALA A 1048 5.47 23.38 -32.26
N PHE A 1049 6.41 24.03 -32.96
CA PHE A 1049 7.77 24.26 -32.46
C PHE A 1049 7.82 25.27 -31.31
N CYS A 1050 6.96 26.30 -31.32
CA CYS A 1050 6.87 27.26 -30.23
C CYS A 1050 6.25 26.64 -28.97
N GLU A 1051 5.20 25.81 -29.11
CA GLU A 1051 4.66 24.96 -28.04
C GLU A 1051 5.78 24.09 -27.43
N ALA A 1052 6.58 23.45 -28.28
CA ALA A 1052 7.69 22.61 -27.84
C ALA A 1052 8.78 23.39 -27.09
N ILE A 1053 9.19 24.55 -27.62
CA ILE A 1053 10.19 25.41 -27.00
C ILE A 1053 9.71 25.92 -25.63
N ARG A 1054 8.45 26.33 -25.48
CA ARG A 1054 7.90 26.73 -24.17
C ARG A 1054 7.86 25.56 -23.18
N ALA A 1055 7.47 24.36 -23.62
CA ALA A 1055 7.46 23.18 -22.76
C ALA A 1055 8.87 22.77 -22.30
N LEU A 1056 9.87 22.91 -23.18
CA LEU A 1056 11.29 22.65 -22.86
C LEU A 1056 11.87 23.74 -21.95
N ASP A 1057 11.52 25.01 -22.18
CA ASP A 1057 11.93 26.13 -21.35
C ASP A 1057 11.35 26.07 -19.93
N ALA A 1058 10.17 25.47 -19.75
CA ALA A 1058 9.62 25.14 -18.43
C ALA A 1058 10.36 23.99 -17.70
N THR A 1059 11.49 23.49 -18.22
CA THR A 1059 12.32 22.46 -17.60
C THR A 1059 13.76 22.91 -17.41
N ASP A 1060 14.47 22.24 -16.50
CA ASP A 1060 15.91 22.38 -16.35
C ASP A 1060 16.63 21.81 -17.57
N LEU A 1061 17.35 22.69 -18.27
CA LEU A 1061 18.12 22.40 -19.47
C LEU A 1061 19.60 22.72 -19.22
N PRO A 1062 20.55 21.83 -19.59
CA PRO A 1062 21.97 22.10 -19.47
C PRO A 1062 22.38 23.37 -20.24
N ALA A 1063 23.28 24.17 -19.68
CA ALA A 1063 23.75 25.41 -20.31
C ALA A 1063 24.36 25.19 -21.72
N ASN A 1064 24.93 24.00 -21.98
CA ASN A 1064 25.38 23.60 -23.32
C ASN A 1064 24.17 23.42 -24.25
N SER A 1065 23.15 22.65 -23.88
CA SER A 1065 21.93 22.44 -24.68
C SER A 1065 21.18 23.75 -24.96
N VAL A 1066 21.17 24.68 -24.00
CA VAL A 1066 20.62 26.03 -24.17
C VAL A 1066 21.38 26.81 -25.25
N ARG A 1067 22.72 26.85 -25.16
CA ARG A 1067 23.59 27.57 -26.11
C ARG A 1067 23.60 26.94 -27.51
N ASP A 1068 23.68 25.61 -27.56
CA ASP A 1068 24.02 24.86 -28.77
C ASP A 1068 22.76 24.42 -29.56
N PHE A 1069 21.59 24.32 -28.90
CA PHE A 1069 20.32 23.93 -29.55
C PHE A 1069 19.18 24.95 -29.37
N LEU A 1070 18.86 25.36 -28.14
CA LEU A 1070 17.68 26.19 -27.85
C LEU A 1070 17.77 27.60 -28.49
N LEU A 1071 18.82 28.36 -28.18
CA LEU A 1071 18.98 29.72 -28.69
C LEU A 1071 19.07 29.76 -30.23
N PRO A 1072 19.83 28.87 -30.92
CA PRO A 1072 19.83 28.80 -32.39
C PRO A 1072 18.46 28.44 -32.99
N ALA A 1073 17.67 27.57 -32.33
CA ALA A 1073 16.33 27.21 -32.81
C ALA A 1073 15.36 28.39 -32.71
N ILE A 1074 15.38 29.14 -31.60
CA ILE A 1074 14.58 30.36 -31.43
C ILE A 1074 14.95 31.40 -32.49
N GLN A 1075 16.26 31.61 -32.74
CA GLN A 1075 16.74 32.51 -33.79
C GLN A 1075 16.29 32.09 -35.20
N ASN A 1076 16.08 30.80 -35.47
CA ASN A 1076 15.55 30.35 -36.75
C ASN A 1076 14.05 30.65 -36.90
N LEU A 1077 13.26 30.43 -35.86
CA LEU A 1077 11.82 30.76 -35.87
C LEU A 1077 11.56 32.26 -36.04
N LEU A 1078 12.35 33.11 -35.36
CA LEU A 1078 12.24 34.57 -35.45
C LEU A 1078 12.59 35.14 -36.84
N LYS A 1079 13.09 34.34 -37.79
CA LYS A 1079 13.34 34.75 -39.19
C LYS A 1079 12.10 34.62 -40.09
N ASP A 1080 11.15 33.73 -39.79
CA ASP A 1080 9.91 33.54 -40.60
C ASP A 1080 8.74 34.34 -40.00
N LEU A 1081 8.88 35.67 -40.02
CA LEU A 1081 7.94 36.61 -39.39
C LEU A 1081 6.51 36.55 -39.97
N ASP A 1082 6.33 36.05 -41.20
CA ASP A 1082 5.01 35.94 -41.84
C ASP A 1082 4.19 34.75 -41.31
N ALA A 1083 4.87 33.73 -40.77
CA ALA A 1083 4.25 32.52 -40.22
C ALA A 1083 4.01 32.60 -38.71
N LEU A 1084 4.72 33.50 -38.00
CA LEU A 1084 4.77 33.59 -36.54
C LEU A 1084 3.65 34.48 -35.97
N ASP A 1085 2.85 33.95 -35.04
CA ASP A 1085 1.84 34.73 -34.31
C ASP A 1085 2.50 35.75 -33.35
N PRO A 1086 1.92 36.95 -33.11
CA PRO A 1086 2.52 37.94 -32.21
C PRO A 1086 2.75 37.44 -30.77
N ALA A 1087 1.87 36.59 -30.22
CA ALA A 1087 2.06 36.02 -28.88
C ALA A 1087 3.11 34.90 -28.86
N HIS A 1088 3.31 34.21 -29.99
CA HIS A 1088 4.47 33.32 -30.19
C HIS A 1088 5.76 34.12 -30.23
N LYS A 1089 5.80 35.23 -30.98
CA LYS A 1089 6.96 36.10 -31.09
C LYS A 1089 7.39 36.70 -29.75
N GLU A 1090 6.47 37.31 -29.00
CA GLU A 1090 6.78 37.93 -27.71
C GLU A 1090 7.36 36.92 -26.72
N ALA A 1091 6.74 35.74 -26.60
CA ALA A 1091 7.25 34.66 -25.74
C ALA A 1091 8.66 34.20 -26.14
N LEU A 1092 8.92 34.02 -27.45
CA LEU A 1092 10.25 33.64 -27.93
C LEU A 1092 11.32 34.73 -27.67
N GLU A 1093 10.97 36.00 -27.81
CA GLU A 1093 11.89 37.12 -27.51
C GLU A 1093 12.23 37.21 -26.02
N ILE A 1094 11.26 36.93 -25.13
CA ILE A 1094 11.46 36.84 -23.67
C ILE A 1094 12.39 35.67 -23.33
N ILE A 1095 12.06 34.45 -23.76
CA ILE A 1095 12.87 33.24 -23.51
C ILE A 1095 14.30 33.42 -24.02
N MET A 1096 14.46 33.98 -25.23
CA MET A 1096 15.79 34.25 -25.78
C MET A 1096 16.58 35.24 -24.93
N LYS A 1097 15.96 36.31 -24.42
CA LYS A 1097 16.61 37.33 -23.58
C LYS A 1097 17.04 36.78 -22.22
N GLU A 1098 16.19 35.98 -21.59
CA GLU A 1098 16.45 35.37 -20.27
C GLU A 1098 17.54 34.29 -20.39
N ARG A 1099 17.41 33.37 -21.35
CA ARG A 1099 18.37 32.28 -21.57
C ARG A 1099 19.70 32.72 -22.20
N SER A 1100 19.79 33.92 -22.80
CA SER A 1100 21.04 34.48 -23.33
C SER A 1100 21.84 35.33 -22.33
N GLY A 1101 21.44 35.39 -21.05
CA GLY A 1101 22.20 36.07 -20.00
C GLY A 1101 22.40 37.58 -20.24
N GLY A 1102 21.40 38.27 -20.80
CA GLY A 1102 21.41 39.73 -20.96
C GLY A 1102 22.31 40.31 -22.07
N THR A 1103 23.04 39.49 -22.84
CA THR A 1103 24.03 39.96 -23.83
C THR A 1103 23.40 40.42 -25.17
N PHE A 1104 22.20 41.02 -25.16
CA PHE A 1104 21.44 41.32 -26.39
C PHE A 1104 21.57 42.77 -26.91
N ASP A 1105 22.11 43.70 -26.12
CA ASP A 1105 22.25 45.11 -26.52
C ASP A 1105 23.34 45.36 -27.59
N THR A 1106 24.26 44.41 -27.79
CA THR A 1106 25.37 44.54 -28.76
C THR A 1106 24.99 44.23 -30.21
N LEU A 1107 23.83 43.62 -30.47
CA LEU A 1107 23.43 43.19 -31.82
C LEU A 1107 22.52 44.18 -32.59
N LYS A 1108 22.09 45.28 -31.95
CA LYS A 1108 21.42 46.42 -32.62
C LYS A 1108 22.41 47.38 -33.32
N GLY A 1109 23.71 47.15 -33.21
CA GLY A 1109 24.79 48.04 -33.64
C GLY A 1109 25.14 48.06 -35.13
N MET A 1110 24.24 47.68 -36.06
CA MET A 1110 24.51 47.78 -37.51
C MET A 1110 23.22 47.96 -38.33
N GLY A 1111 22.71 49.19 -38.39
CA GLY A 1111 21.47 49.49 -39.10
C GLY A 1111 20.90 50.90 -38.88
N ALA A 1112 21.74 51.93 -38.82
CA ALA A 1112 21.22 53.30 -38.85
C ALA A 1112 20.70 53.62 -40.26
N HIS A 1113 19.40 53.95 -40.39
CA HIS A 1113 18.96 55.27 -40.88
C HIS A 1113 17.43 55.40 -41.05
N LEU A 1114 16.91 56.59 -40.66
CA LEU A 1114 15.63 57.22 -41.05
C LEU A 1114 14.32 56.70 -40.40
N GLY A 1115 13.54 57.61 -39.78
CA GLY A 1115 12.08 57.40 -39.66
C GLY A 1115 11.33 57.76 -38.37
N LEU A 1116 11.70 58.79 -37.60
CA LEU A 1116 10.74 59.49 -36.72
C LEU A 1116 9.63 60.21 -37.56
N PRO A 1117 8.49 60.69 -37.01
CA PRO A 1117 7.97 60.60 -35.62
C PRO A 1117 6.44 60.31 -35.47
N SER A 1118 6.00 59.93 -34.26
CA SER A 1118 4.89 60.57 -33.50
C SER A 1118 4.67 59.82 -32.16
N SER A 1119 4.67 60.43 -30.95
CA SER A 1119 3.92 61.59 -30.40
C SER A 1119 2.49 61.18 -29.96
N VAL A 1120 2.00 61.36 -28.72
CA VAL A 1120 2.49 62.03 -27.48
C VAL A 1120 1.80 61.42 -26.23
N SER A 1121 2.39 61.63 -25.03
CA SER A 1121 1.73 62.04 -23.75
C SER A 1121 1.74 61.06 -22.56
N ASN A 1122 1.76 61.49 -21.29
CA ASN A 1122 2.54 62.54 -20.57
C ASN A 1122 2.27 62.44 -19.03
N PHE A 1123 2.88 63.33 -18.22
CA PHE A 1123 2.70 63.54 -16.74
C PHE A 1123 3.40 62.49 -15.85
N PHE A 1124 4.38 62.78 -14.96
CA PHE A 1124 5.13 63.99 -14.50
C PHE A 1124 6.58 63.55 -14.09
N GLY A 1125 7.57 64.39 -13.76
CA GLY A 1125 7.71 65.86 -13.85
C GLY A 1125 8.74 66.46 -12.85
N ASP A 1126 9.73 67.22 -13.37
CA ASP A 1126 10.56 68.28 -12.71
C ASP A 1126 11.58 67.94 -11.57
N SER A 1127 12.72 68.64 -11.38
CA SER A 1127 13.45 69.63 -12.23
C SER A 1127 14.91 69.91 -11.76
N GLY A 1128 15.83 70.15 -12.71
CA GLY A 1128 17.10 70.94 -12.64
C GLY A 1128 18.23 70.64 -11.62
N LEU A 1129 19.45 71.22 -11.69
CA LEU A 1129 20.32 71.70 -12.80
C LEU A 1129 21.72 72.12 -12.22
N LEU A 1130 22.83 71.86 -12.96
CA LEU A 1130 24.15 72.56 -12.94
C LEU A 1130 25.12 72.53 -11.71
N GLY A 1131 26.32 71.95 -11.91
CA GLY A 1131 27.54 72.78 -12.12
C GLY A 1131 28.80 72.70 -11.21
N LYS A 1132 29.93 72.25 -11.80
CA LYS A 1132 31.35 72.72 -11.65
C LYS A 1132 32.24 72.46 -10.39
N LYS A 1133 33.26 71.59 -10.61
CA LYS A 1133 34.74 71.85 -10.67
C LYS A 1133 35.64 72.06 -9.39
N GLU A 1134 36.89 71.58 -9.53
CA GLU A 1134 38.18 71.96 -8.85
C GLU A 1134 38.49 71.37 -7.43
N THR A 1135 39.45 70.42 -7.27
CA THR A 1135 40.95 70.52 -7.01
C THR A 1135 41.34 71.01 -5.60
N VAL A 1136 42.41 70.60 -4.87
CA VAL A 1136 43.54 69.64 -5.04
C VAL A 1136 44.27 69.45 -3.66
N GLU A 1137 45.19 68.47 -3.57
CA GLU A 1137 46.36 68.37 -2.65
C GLU A 1137 46.33 67.64 -1.27
N SER A 1138 47.50 67.04 -1.00
CA SER A 1138 47.98 66.19 0.11
C SER A 1138 48.83 67.04 1.11
N PRO A 1139 49.77 66.57 1.99
CA PRO A 1139 50.31 65.20 2.26
C PRO A 1139 50.67 64.82 3.74
N SER A 1140 51.14 63.56 3.93
CA SER A 1140 52.18 63.10 4.91
C SER A 1140 51.96 63.23 6.44
N GLU A 1141 52.65 62.52 7.36
CA GLU A 1141 53.26 61.17 7.47
C GLU A 1141 53.74 60.97 8.95
N ALA A 1142 54.10 59.74 9.35
CA ALA A 1142 54.94 59.36 10.51
C ALA A 1142 54.35 59.27 11.97
N ALA A 1143 54.00 58.03 12.34
CA ALA A 1143 54.39 57.24 13.54
C ALA A 1143 54.51 57.86 14.97
N VAL A 1144 53.89 57.19 15.96
CA VAL A 1144 54.53 56.29 16.97
C VAL A 1144 53.48 55.75 17.98
N SER A 1145 53.62 54.49 18.41
CA SER A 1145 52.75 53.74 19.36
C SER A 1145 53.05 54.05 20.85
N PRO A 1146 52.16 53.73 21.83
CA PRO A 1146 52.14 52.33 22.34
C PRO A 1146 50.80 51.78 22.92
N THR A 1147 50.64 50.46 22.78
CA THR A 1147 49.98 49.47 23.68
C THR A 1147 48.74 49.83 24.52
N ALA A 1148 47.64 49.13 24.24
CA ALA A 1148 46.78 48.50 25.26
C ALA A 1148 46.11 47.23 24.67
N THR A 1149 46.05 46.14 25.44
CA THR A 1149 45.46 44.86 25.01
C THR A 1149 43.95 44.82 25.25
N THR A 1150 43.20 44.37 24.25
CA THR A 1150 41.79 43.96 24.35
C THR A 1150 41.67 42.48 23.92
N PRO A 1151 40.69 41.72 24.44
CA PRO A 1151 40.48 40.33 24.05
C PRO A 1151 39.94 40.23 22.60
N PRO A 1152 40.09 39.08 21.93
CA PRO A 1152 39.53 38.88 20.60
C PRO A 1152 38.00 38.86 20.68
N VAL A 1153 37.35 39.70 19.88
CA VAL A 1153 35.92 39.60 19.59
C VAL A 1153 35.77 38.67 18.39
N GLU A 1154 34.91 37.66 18.48
CA GLU A 1154 34.65 36.72 17.38
C GLU A 1154 33.93 37.44 16.22
N ASP A 1155 34.62 37.60 15.09
CA ASP A 1155 34.05 38.22 13.88
C ASP A 1155 33.22 37.20 13.08
N THR A 1156 31.92 37.20 13.35
CA THR A 1156 30.93 36.29 12.74
C THR A 1156 30.73 36.52 11.24
N ARG A 1157 30.27 35.47 10.54
CA ARG A 1157 30.03 35.45 9.07
C ARG A 1157 29.08 36.58 8.62
N LEU A 1158 28.09 36.90 9.44
CA LEU A 1158 27.11 37.98 9.23
C LEU A 1158 27.76 39.38 9.18
N ARG A 1159 28.82 39.64 9.97
CA ARG A 1159 29.59 40.89 9.93
C ARG A 1159 30.34 41.06 8.61
N ARG A 1160 30.90 39.98 8.06
CA ARG A 1160 31.54 39.97 6.73
C ARG A 1160 30.53 40.21 5.61
N LEU A 1161 29.31 39.68 5.74
CA LEU A 1161 28.23 39.85 4.77
C LEU A 1161 27.69 41.28 4.77
N MET A 1162 27.47 41.87 5.95
CA MET A 1162 27.15 43.31 6.07
C MET A 1162 28.27 44.19 5.48
N MET A 1163 29.55 43.87 5.70
CA MET A 1163 30.68 44.70 5.26
C MET A 1163 31.01 44.65 3.75
N GLY A 1164 30.19 44.01 2.91
CA GLY A 1164 30.14 44.31 1.47
C GLY A 1164 31.14 43.60 0.54
N ASN A 1165 31.40 42.30 0.74
CA ASN A 1165 32.24 41.50 -0.19
C ASN A 1165 31.41 40.57 -1.12
N PHE A 1166 30.63 41.14 -2.05
CA PHE A 1166 29.92 40.36 -3.08
C PHE A 1166 30.84 39.71 -4.15
N SER A 1167 32.09 40.19 -4.26
CA SER A 1167 33.01 39.81 -5.34
C SER A 1167 33.65 38.41 -5.22
N GLU A 1168 33.61 37.78 -4.05
CA GLU A 1168 34.13 36.40 -3.88
C GLU A 1168 33.10 35.34 -4.29
N MET A 1169 31.80 35.61 -4.15
CA MET A 1169 30.73 34.67 -4.50
C MET A 1169 30.63 34.41 -6.01
N LEU A 1170 31.06 35.39 -6.83
CA LEU A 1170 31.09 35.28 -8.30
C LEU A 1170 32.39 34.70 -8.86
N ARG A 1171 33.36 34.30 -8.03
CA ARG A 1171 34.65 33.74 -8.49
C ARG A 1171 34.78 32.24 -8.20
N GLY A 1172 33.88 31.46 -8.79
CA GLY A 1172 34.03 30.01 -8.89
C GLY A 1172 35.35 29.63 -9.56
N LYS A 1173 36.30 29.09 -8.79
CA LYS A 1173 37.62 28.68 -9.30
C LYS A 1173 37.59 27.25 -9.82
N ALA A 1174 37.29 27.11 -11.11
CA ALA A 1174 37.71 25.92 -11.85
C ALA A 1174 39.25 25.83 -11.84
N LYS A 1175 39.82 24.78 -11.23
CA LYS A 1175 41.22 24.39 -11.45
C LYS A 1175 41.52 22.94 -11.00
N ALA A 1176 41.28 21.99 -11.89
CA ALA A 1176 42.06 20.77 -12.00
C ALA A 1176 42.04 20.33 -13.47
N ARG A 1177 43.22 20.07 -14.03
CA ARG A 1177 43.42 19.63 -15.42
C ARG A 1177 44.34 18.41 -15.38
N GLU A 1178 44.05 17.46 -16.28
CA GLU A 1178 44.90 16.37 -16.80
C GLU A 1178 46.26 16.14 -16.12
N GLU A 1179 46.48 14.92 -15.64
CA GLU A 1179 47.53 14.04 -16.20
C GLU A 1179 47.27 12.58 -15.77
N GLY A 1180 47.74 11.62 -16.57
CA GLY A 1180 47.49 10.19 -16.34
C GLY A 1180 48.74 9.33 -16.47
N GLN A 1181 48.55 8.01 -16.33
CA GLN A 1181 49.54 6.94 -16.55
C GLN A 1181 50.81 6.97 -15.66
N ASN A 1182 50.86 6.07 -14.66
CA ASN A 1182 51.67 4.85 -14.79
C ASN A 1182 51.52 3.91 -13.56
N GLN A 1183 51.56 2.60 -13.86
CA GLN A 1183 51.53 1.43 -12.96
C GLN A 1183 50.20 1.12 -12.26
#